data_AF-A0A3N5IFI5-F1
#
_entry.id   AF-A0A3N5IFI5-F1
#
_cell.length_a   1.000
_cell.length_b   1.000
_cell.length_c   1.000
_cell.angle_alpha   90.00
_cell.angle_beta   90.00
_cell.angle_gamma   90.00
#
_symmetry.space_group_name_H-M   'P 1'
#
loop_
_entity.id
_entity.type
_entity.pdbx_description
1 polymer ?
#
loop_
_entity_poly.entity_id
_entity_poly.type
_entity_poly.pdbx_seq_one_letter_code
_entity_poly.pdbx_strand_id
1 'polypeptide(L)'
;MNHALGELSHRLAALRSDFAALGTRAAGAAEAMVAALPPPPALLDELTAARAAFTELRTAMVEHAGGLSIVLDADDLGTLRDLEPVLAAITAAEERRARLAAWETARKEALDVLDQVTGLAHREDKSLPALVDCQSRARDLHGVLQEPAPEDPGLETALLADKLRPYIELLALVEGWNVLDDNRCAVLQDAVTESFGRPLALAALRGKIGPEGWAPPAARTPVRAPARPVFEPPPAVDSPVVAAPAAAPSPTVPAPESAPPRVAPPPPPRVAPAAPLPVTAPVVPPAVLPDIPAAPSAAPAYPVTGDPGGLRLDHPGLGGAGLAAQMPAPRREQEEELERLAQETARWWIAARGGWQGLRERRVSFADAAHDYLERFPYLLSVPLPKSAEYEGGRLAEGYSLLLAHIDKQEQGFVKEALTRLNPQLGTRDKDEAYPLGQELYLYIVAEGRLYKTYPDFVREVVAHVVPKPGAWVQGGIVDADDETRLFMRAEQPGSQEEQTRTLTDPQERLGPHLFRVTLGPLTTRFFTLRLAGDALDDPPNVEIKLKENEAPTDHAWLVTLPAGESAQIPAPRKHRTGGTTLEELGKQFSGLWIGLFNADPSHDRDYELSIILRRKRATVGGPDIKPPPGPERFFGKKA
;
A
#
# COMPACT_ATOMS: atom_id res chain seq x y z
N MET A 1 -18.00 -0.32 -10.06
CA MET A 1 -19.19 0.55 -10.13
C MET A 1 -20.01 0.12 -11.35
N ASN A 2 -21.31 -0.12 -11.18
CA ASN A 2 -22.16 -0.69 -12.23
C ASN A 2 -22.31 0.32 -13.38
N HIS A 3 -21.85 -0.01 -14.60
CA HIS A 3 -21.79 0.92 -15.76
C HIS A 3 -23.16 1.57 -16.05
N ALA A 4 -24.26 0.84 -15.80
CA ALA A 4 -25.62 1.34 -15.95
C ALA A 4 -25.97 2.49 -14.97
N LEU A 5 -25.49 2.43 -13.72
CA LEU A 5 -25.76 3.46 -12.71
C LEU A 5 -25.02 4.77 -13.03
N GLY A 6 -23.76 4.66 -13.49
CA GLY A 6 -22.97 5.80 -13.93
C GLY A 6 -23.62 6.54 -15.11
N GLU A 7 -24.18 5.78 -16.05
CA GLU A 7 -24.91 6.32 -17.20
C GLU A 7 -26.20 7.06 -16.77
N LEU A 8 -27.01 6.48 -15.86
CA LEU A 8 -28.22 7.14 -15.34
C LEU A 8 -27.89 8.44 -14.61
N SER A 9 -26.83 8.45 -13.79
CA SER A 9 -26.35 9.66 -13.11
C SER A 9 -25.88 10.74 -14.10
N HIS A 10 -25.14 10.35 -15.13
CA HIS A 10 -24.65 11.27 -16.15
C HIS A 10 -25.81 11.89 -16.94
N ARG A 11 -26.78 11.08 -17.37
CA ARG A 11 -27.98 11.53 -18.07
C ARG A 11 -28.81 12.49 -17.22
N LEU A 12 -28.99 12.22 -15.93
CA LEU A 12 -29.70 13.12 -15.02
C LEU A 12 -29.00 14.48 -14.92
N ALA A 13 -27.67 14.50 -14.78
CA ALA A 13 -26.90 15.73 -14.70
C ALA A 13 -26.95 16.54 -16.01
N ALA A 14 -26.78 15.87 -17.16
CA ALA A 14 -26.89 16.49 -18.48
C ALA A 14 -28.28 17.12 -18.67
N LEU A 15 -29.34 16.37 -18.36
CA LEU A 15 -30.71 16.84 -18.51
C LEU A 15 -31.02 18.05 -17.60
N ARG A 16 -30.46 18.12 -16.40
CA ARG A 16 -30.59 19.32 -15.54
C ARG A 16 -29.96 20.56 -16.18
N SER A 17 -28.77 20.41 -16.77
CA SER A 17 -28.10 21.49 -17.49
C SER A 17 -28.93 21.96 -18.69
N ASP A 18 -29.47 21.01 -19.46
CA ASP A 18 -30.29 21.31 -20.64
C ASP A 18 -31.60 22.02 -20.27
N PHE A 19 -32.29 21.56 -19.22
CA PHE A 19 -33.50 22.21 -18.72
C PHE A 19 -33.22 23.63 -18.18
N ALA A 20 -32.08 23.87 -17.54
CA ALA A 20 -31.69 25.21 -17.06
C ALA A 20 -31.41 26.17 -18.24
N ALA A 21 -30.67 25.70 -19.24
CA ALA A 21 -30.38 26.48 -20.45
C ALA A 21 -31.67 26.77 -21.25
N LEU A 22 -32.55 25.78 -21.38
CA LEU A 22 -33.83 25.92 -22.06
C LEU A 22 -34.78 26.86 -21.32
N GLY A 23 -34.80 26.82 -19.98
CA GLY A 23 -35.56 27.76 -19.15
C GLY A 23 -35.12 29.21 -19.36
N THR A 24 -33.81 29.46 -19.50
CA THR A 24 -33.26 30.79 -19.80
C THR A 24 -33.70 31.27 -21.19
N ARG A 25 -33.64 30.40 -22.21
CA ARG A 25 -34.12 30.73 -23.57
C ARG A 25 -35.63 30.98 -23.61
N ALA A 26 -36.41 30.19 -22.89
CA ALA A 26 -37.86 30.36 -22.80
C ALA A 26 -38.23 31.68 -22.11
N ALA A 27 -37.53 32.06 -21.04
CA ALA A 27 -37.72 33.35 -20.39
C ALA A 27 -37.41 34.53 -21.34
N GLY A 28 -36.28 34.48 -22.06
CA GLY A 28 -35.94 35.50 -23.06
C GLY A 28 -36.95 35.57 -24.22
N ALA A 29 -37.48 34.42 -24.66
CA ALA A 29 -38.54 34.39 -25.67
C ALA A 29 -39.85 35.00 -25.15
N ALA A 30 -40.20 34.77 -23.88
CA ALA A 30 -41.37 35.39 -23.25
C ALA A 30 -41.23 36.92 -23.17
N GLU A 31 -40.05 37.44 -22.81
CA GLU A 31 -39.75 38.88 -22.84
C GLU A 31 -39.86 39.47 -24.25
N ALA A 32 -39.36 38.76 -25.27
CA ALA A 32 -39.48 39.18 -26.66
C ALA A 32 -40.94 39.23 -27.14
N MET A 33 -41.78 38.30 -26.67
CA MET A 33 -43.22 38.30 -26.96
C MET A 33 -43.94 39.50 -26.36
N VAL A 34 -43.53 39.96 -25.17
CA VAL A 34 -44.05 41.21 -24.57
C VAL A 34 -43.72 42.43 -25.45
N ALA A 35 -42.58 42.39 -26.15
CA ALA A 35 -42.18 43.38 -27.15
C ALA A 35 -42.75 43.12 -28.57
N ALA A 36 -43.76 42.24 -28.70
CA ALA A 36 -44.42 41.86 -29.96
C ALA A 36 -43.51 41.21 -31.02
N LEU A 37 -42.39 40.61 -30.60
CA LEU A 37 -41.55 39.77 -31.46
C LEU A 37 -41.98 38.30 -31.36
N PRO A 38 -41.96 37.54 -32.48
CA PRO A 38 -42.27 36.11 -32.44
C PRO A 38 -41.15 35.33 -31.73
N PRO A 39 -41.49 34.26 -30.96
CA PRO A 39 -40.49 33.41 -30.34
C PRO A 39 -39.69 32.63 -31.40
N PRO A 40 -38.43 32.24 -31.11
CA PRO A 40 -37.64 31.44 -32.03
C PRO A 40 -38.35 30.10 -32.35
N PRO A 41 -38.42 29.69 -33.64
CA PRO A 41 -39.15 28.48 -34.02
C PRO A 41 -38.53 27.20 -33.43
N ALA A 42 -37.22 27.19 -33.19
CA ALA A 42 -36.52 26.04 -32.60
C ALA A 42 -36.89 25.76 -31.13
N LEU A 43 -37.46 26.73 -30.41
CA LEU A 43 -37.75 26.59 -28.98
C LEU A 43 -38.77 25.49 -28.67
N LEU A 44 -39.77 25.31 -29.55
CA LEU A 44 -40.80 24.27 -29.38
C LEU A 44 -40.24 22.87 -29.62
N ASP A 45 -39.35 22.73 -30.61
CA ASP A 45 -38.66 21.47 -30.89
C ASP A 45 -37.74 21.09 -29.73
N GLU A 46 -36.99 22.05 -29.18
CA GLU A 46 -36.14 21.85 -28.00
C GLU A 46 -36.94 21.45 -26.75
N LEU A 47 -38.10 22.08 -26.50
CA LEU A 47 -39.01 21.70 -25.39
C LEU A 47 -39.57 20.29 -25.56
N THR A 48 -39.92 19.93 -26.80
CA THR A 48 -40.44 18.59 -27.11
C THR A 48 -39.36 17.53 -26.91
N ALA A 49 -38.13 17.80 -27.38
CA ALA A 49 -36.98 16.93 -27.20
C ALA A 49 -36.61 16.76 -25.71
N ALA A 50 -36.57 17.85 -24.94
CA ALA A 50 -36.28 17.81 -23.50
C ALA A 50 -37.33 16.99 -22.73
N ARG A 51 -38.62 17.11 -23.07
CA ARG A 51 -39.70 16.31 -22.49
C ARG A 51 -39.55 14.82 -22.83
N ALA A 52 -39.19 14.49 -24.07
CA ALA A 52 -38.93 13.11 -24.48
C ALA A 52 -37.76 12.52 -23.70
N ALA A 53 -36.62 13.22 -23.63
CA ALA A 53 -35.44 12.80 -22.88
C ALA A 53 -35.72 12.60 -21.37
N PHE A 54 -36.54 13.45 -20.75
CA PHE A 54 -37.02 13.24 -19.38
C PHE A 54 -37.85 11.96 -19.23
N THR A 55 -38.77 11.72 -20.16
CA THR A 55 -39.64 10.53 -20.13
C THR A 55 -38.84 9.25 -20.32
N GLU A 56 -37.82 9.27 -21.19
CA GLU A 56 -36.89 8.17 -21.38
C GLU A 56 -36.06 7.89 -20.12
N LEU A 57 -35.49 8.93 -19.51
CA LEU A 57 -34.72 8.79 -18.27
C LEU A 57 -35.58 8.24 -17.14
N ARG A 58 -36.80 8.77 -16.95
CA ARG A 58 -37.75 8.28 -15.95
C ARG A 58 -38.07 6.81 -16.14
N THR A 59 -38.38 6.40 -17.38
CA THR A 59 -38.67 4.99 -17.70
C THR A 59 -37.48 4.09 -17.38
N ALA A 60 -36.27 4.49 -17.81
CA ALA A 60 -35.05 3.73 -17.53
C ALA A 60 -34.77 3.58 -16.02
N MET A 61 -35.02 4.62 -15.22
CA MET A 61 -34.85 4.56 -13.77
C MET A 61 -35.89 3.66 -13.10
N VAL A 62 -37.15 3.70 -13.54
CA VAL A 62 -38.22 2.82 -13.02
C VAL A 62 -37.95 1.36 -13.37
N GLU A 63 -37.54 1.07 -14.61
CA GLU A 63 -37.16 -0.29 -15.02
C GLU A 63 -36.00 -0.83 -14.19
N HIS A 64 -34.97 -0.02 -13.97
CA HIS A 64 -33.80 -0.42 -13.19
C HIS A 64 -34.14 -0.61 -11.70
N ALA A 65 -34.96 0.28 -11.12
CA ALA A 65 -35.49 0.12 -9.77
C ALA A 65 -36.35 -1.14 -9.62
N GLY A 66 -37.16 -1.47 -10.63
CA GLY A 66 -37.94 -2.71 -10.67
C GLY A 66 -37.07 -3.96 -10.66
N GLY A 67 -35.93 -3.95 -11.36
CA GLY A 67 -34.92 -5.02 -11.30
C GLY A 67 -34.30 -5.22 -9.91
N LEU A 68 -34.36 -4.19 -9.06
CA LEU A 68 -33.90 -4.19 -7.66
C LEU A 68 -35.04 -4.42 -6.66
N SER A 69 -36.26 -4.72 -7.13
CA SER A 69 -37.46 -4.87 -6.30
C SER A 69 -37.81 -3.62 -5.47
N ILE A 70 -37.41 -2.44 -5.93
CA ILE A 70 -37.80 -1.15 -5.33
C ILE A 70 -39.17 -0.78 -5.90
N VAL A 71 -40.18 -0.63 -5.03
CA VAL A 71 -41.52 -0.22 -5.45
C VAL A 71 -41.54 1.30 -5.61
N LEU A 72 -41.82 1.76 -6.83
CA LEU A 72 -41.96 3.18 -7.18
C LEU A 72 -43.31 3.42 -7.83
N ASP A 73 -43.93 4.55 -7.51
CA ASP A 73 -45.06 5.06 -8.28
C ASP A 73 -44.54 5.97 -9.40
N ALA A 74 -44.69 5.53 -10.64
CA ALA A 74 -44.18 6.26 -11.81
C ALA A 74 -44.96 7.57 -12.05
N ASP A 75 -46.19 7.68 -11.53
CA ASP A 75 -47.03 8.86 -11.68
C ASP A 75 -46.59 10.01 -10.75
N ASP A 76 -45.94 9.68 -9.62
CA ASP A 76 -45.37 10.66 -8.68
C ASP A 76 -44.01 11.22 -9.14
N LEU A 77 -43.37 10.61 -10.14
CA LEU A 77 -42.08 11.03 -10.69
C LEU A 77 -42.27 12.05 -11.82
N GLY A 78 -42.79 13.22 -11.47
CA GLY A 78 -43.16 14.28 -12.42
C GLY A 78 -42.03 15.26 -12.77
N THR A 79 -40.99 15.36 -11.94
CA THR A 79 -39.91 16.33 -12.10
C THR A 79 -38.51 15.71 -12.01
N LEU A 80 -37.48 16.42 -12.50
CA LEU A 80 -36.08 15.99 -12.36
C LEU A 80 -35.65 15.84 -10.90
N ARG A 81 -36.25 16.62 -9.99
CA ARG A 81 -35.95 16.56 -8.56
C ARG A 81 -36.47 15.27 -7.92
N ASP A 82 -37.57 14.74 -8.44
CA ASP A 82 -38.17 13.49 -7.96
C ASP A 82 -37.33 12.27 -8.34
N LEU A 83 -36.49 12.40 -9.38
CA LEU A 83 -35.57 11.33 -9.81
C LEU A 83 -34.32 11.21 -8.92
N GLU A 84 -33.89 12.26 -8.24
CA GLU A 84 -32.73 12.23 -7.33
C GLU A 84 -32.86 11.17 -6.20
N PRO A 85 -33.96 11.14 -5.41
CA PRO A 85 -34.12 10.14 -4.35
C PRO A 85 -34.25 8.72 -4.92
N VAL A 86 -34.79 8.56 -6.14
CA VAL A 86 -34.85 7.26 -6.83
C VAL A 86 -33.45 6.77 -7.17
N LEU A 87 -32.59 7.62 -7.73
CA LEU A 87 -31.20 7.27 -8.04
C LEU A 87 -30.42 6.89 -6.76
N ALA A 88 -30.64 7.62 -5.67
CA ALA A 88 -30.03 7.31 -4.38
C ALA A 88 -30.52 5.95 -3.83
N ALA A 89 -31.81 5.65 -3.94
CA ALA A 89 -32.39 4.38 -3.52
C ALA A 89 -31.84 3.19 -4.34
N ILE A 90 -31.72 3.35 -5.66
CA ILE A 90 -31.09 2.38 -6.57
C ILE A 90 -29.64 2.13 -6.14
N THR A 91 -28.87 3.19 -5.90
CA THR A 91 -27.46 3.11 -5.49
C THR A 91 -27.32 2.32 -4.19
N ALA A 92 -28.12 2.65 -3.18
CA ALA A 92 -28.10 1.96 -1.89
C ALA A 92 -28.51 0.48 -1.98
N ALA A 93 -29.45 0.15 -2.87
CA ALA A 93 -29.88 -1.22 -3.11
C ALA A 93 -28.79 -2.05 -3.80
N GLU A 94 -28.13 -1.49 -4.82
CA GLU A 94 -26.98 -2.12 -5.50
C GLU A 94 -25.81 -2.35 -4.52
N GLU A 95 -25.46 -1.36 -3.69
CA GLU A 95 -24.43 -1.51 -2.66
C GLU A 95 -24.77 -2.57 -1.62
N ARG A 96 -26.04 -2.66 -1.21
CA ARG A 96 -26.49 -3.71 -0.29
C ARG A 96 -26.37 -5.09 -0.93
N ARG A 97 -26.78 -5.23 -2.19
CA ARG A 97 -26.65 -6.47 -2.95
C ARG A 97 -25.19 -6.88 -3.12
N ALA A 98 -24.30 -5.93 -3.44
CA ALA A 98 -22.87 -6.18 -3.55
C ALA A 98 -22.25 -6.64 -2.22
N ARG A 99 -22.63 -6.00 -1.10
CA ARG A 99 -22.19 -6.43 0.24
C ARG A 99 -22.68 -7.82 0.62
N LEU A 100 -23.92 -8.16 0.30
CA LEU A 100 -24.46 -9.51 0.53
C LEU A 100 -23.74 -10.56 -0.32
N ALA A 101 -23.50 -10.28 -1.60
CA ALA A 101 -22.76 -11.17 -2.48
C ALA A 101 -21.32 -11.38 -1.99
N ALA A 102 -20.64 -10.31 -1.57
CA ALA A 102 -19.29 -10.39 -1.01
C ALA A 102 -19.27 -11.22 0.28
N TRP A 103 -20.24 -11.02 1.17
CA TRP A 103 -20.41 -11.85 2.37
C TRP A 103 -20.63 -13.32 2.02
N GLU A 104 -21.49 -13.63 1.04
CA GLU A 104 -21.75 -15.01 0.61
C GLU A 104 -20.48 -15.68 0.04
N THR A 105 -19.70 -14.96 -0.77
CA THR A 105 -18.41 -15.43 -1.27
C THR A 105 -17.43 -15.67 -0.13
N ALA A 106 -17.23 -14.68 0.75
CA ALA A 106 -16.33 -14.80 1.89
C ALA A 106 -16.75 -15.92 2.85
N ARG A 107 -18.05 -16.08 3.10
CA ARG A 107 -18.62 -17.17 3.89
C ARG A 107 -18.32 -18.53 3.26
N LYS A 108 -18.46 -18.67 1.94
CA LYS A 108 -18.14 -19.92 1.25
C LYS A 108 -16.65 -20.27 1.38
N GLU A 109 -15.77 -19.31 1.09
CA GLU A 109 -14.32 -19.47 1.24
C GLU A 109 -13.93 -19.82 2.68
N ALA A 110 -14.57 -19.19 3.66
CA ALA A 110 -14.40 -19.48 5.07
C ALA A 110 -14.72 -20.93 5.41
N LEU A 111 -15.87 -21.42 4.95
CA LEU A 111 -16.29 -22.80 5.18
C LEU A 111 -15.30 -23.79 4.55
N ASP A 112 -14.85 -23.52 3.32
CA ASP A 112 -13.86 -24.35 2.63
C ASP A 112 -12.53 -24.43 3.41
N VAL A 113 -12.03 -23.31 3.93
CA VAL A 113 -10.81 -23.27 4.78
C VAL A 113 -11.01 -24.07 6.08
N LEU A 114 -12.16 -23.92 6.74
CA LEU A 114 -12.44 -24.62 8.00
C LEU A 114 -12.60 -26.13 7.78
N ASP A 115 -13.17 -26.56 6.66
CA ASP A 115 -13.28 -27.96 6.27
C ASP A 115 -11.89 -28.58 6.01
N GLN A 116 -11.00 -27.85 5.33
CA GLN A 116 -9.62 -28.28 5.12
C GLN A 116 -8.87 -28.47 6.44
N VAL A 117 -9.01 -27.54 7.39
CA VAL A 117 -8.39 -27.66 8.73
C VAL A 117 -8.98 -28.84 9.50
N THR A 118 -10.30 -29.04 9.41
CA THR A 118 -10.98 -30.16 10.06
C THR A 118 -10.53 -31.51 9.49
N GLY A 119 -10.14 -31.56 8.21
CA GLY A 119 -9.58 -32.74 7.54
C GLY A 119 -8.09 -33.00 7.77
N LEU A 120 -7.37 -32.15 8.52
CA LEU A 120 -5.96 -32.38 8.85
C LEU A 120 -5.81 -33.55 9.84
N ALA A 121 -4.80 -34.39 9.60
CA ALA A 121 -4.44 -35.48 10.50
C ALA A 121 -2.95 -35.42 10.85
N HIS A 122 -2.62 -35.71 12.10
CA HIS A 122 -1.23 -35.86 12.52
C HIS A 122 -0.80 -37.33 12.35
N ARG A 123 0.33 -37.54 11.65
CA ARG A 123 0.75 -38.85 11.14
C ARG A 123 1.20 -39.84 12.21
N GLU A 124 1.88 -39.37 13.25
CA GLU A 124 2.51 -40.21 14.27
C GLU A 124 1.67 -40.35 15.53
N ASP A 125 1.00 -39.27 15.90
CA ASP A 125 0.09 -39.18 17.05
C ASP A 125 -1.27 -38.69 16.58
N LYS A 126 -2.21 -39.62 16.38
CA LYS A 126 -3.58 -39.31 15.95
C LYS A 126 -4.39 -38.54 17.00
N SER A 127 -3.87 -38.41 18.22
CA SER A 127 -4.52 -37.77 19.36
C SER A 127 -3.83 -36.47 19.80
N LEU A 128 -3.03 -35.84 18.93
CA LEU A 128 -2.32 -34.60 19.25
C LEU A 128 -3.31 -33.54 19.80
N PRO A 129 -3.23 -33.17 21.10
CA PRO A 129 -4.26 -32.32 21.72
C PRO A 129 -4.39 -30.95 21.05
N ALA A 130 -3.27 -30.34 20.65
CA ALA A 130 -3.26 -29.04 19.98
C ALA A 130 -3.99 -29.04 18.62
N LEU A 131 -3.97 -30.16 17.89
CA LEU A 131 -4.72 -30.30 16.64
C LEU A 131 -6.21 -30.50 16.92
N VAL A 132 -6.56 -31.31 17.91
CA VAL A 132 -7.96 -31.52 18.32
C VAL A 132 -8.60 -30.20 18.80
N ASP A 133 -7.87 -29.40 19.57
CA ASP A 133 -8.32 -28.08 20.01
C ASP A 133 -8.50 -27.11 18.85
N CYS A 134 -7.56 -27.08 17.89
CA CYS A 134 -7.66 -26.30 16.66
C CYS A 134 -8.90 -26.69 15.83
N GLN A 135 -9.12 -28.00 15.64
CA GLN A 135 -10.28 -28.54 14.93
C GLN A 135 -11.60 -28.26 15.67
N SER A 136 -11.58 -28.23 17.01
CA SER A 136 -12.77 -27.84 17.77
C SER A 136 -13.13 -26.38 17.54
N ARG A 137 -12.15 -25.48 17.59
CA ARG A 137 -12.37 -24.05 17.29
C ARG A 137 -12.83 -23.85 15.84
N ALA A 138 -12.31 -24.63 14.89
CA ALA A 138 -12.73 -24.59 13.50
C ALA A 138 -14.20 -25.03 13.33
N ARG A 139 -14.61 -26.12 14.01
CA ARG A 139 -16.01 -26.59 14.03
C ARG A 139 -16.97 -25.58 14.66
N ASP A 140 -16.55 -24.93 15.74
CA ASP A 140 -17.36 -23.91 16.40
C ASP A 140 -17.59 -22.71 15.46
N LEU A 141 -16.54 -22.24 14.77
CA LEU A 141 -16.66 -21.16 13.79
C LEU A 141 -17.48 -21.57 12.56
N HIS A 142 -17.32 -22.81 12.08
CA HIS A 142 -18.15 -23.37 11.02
C HIS A 142 -19.63 -23.36 11.42
N GLY A 143 -19.95 -23.71 12.67
CA GLY A 143 -21.32 -23.65 13.20
C GLY A 143 -21.90 -22.23 13.17
N VAL A 144 -21.13 -21.22 13.60
CA VAL A 144 -21.54 -19.81 13.55
C VAL A 144 -21.80 -19.35 12.10
N LEU A 145 -20.97 -19.78 11.16
CA LEU A 145 -21.11 -19.42 9.75
C LEU A 145 -22.27 -20.15 9.05
N GLN A 146 -22.89 -21.17 9.65
CA GLN A 146 -24.10 -21.80 9.10
C GLN A 146 -25.38 -21.00 9.38
N GLU A 147 -25.33 -20.03 10.30
CA GLU A 147 -26.45 -19.14 10.62
C GLU A 147 -26.81 -18.21 9.43
N PRO A 148 -28.06 -17.69 9.38
CA PRO A 148 -28.48 -16.76 8.34
C PRO A 148 -27.63 -15.48 8.30
N ALA A 149 -27.64 -14.81 7.13
CA ALA A 149 -26.80 -13.63 6.89
C ALA A 149 -27.01 -12.54 7.97
N PRO A 150 -25.93 -11.89 8.41
CA PRO A 150 -25.97 -10.90 9.47
C PRO A 150 -26.64 -9.59 9.01
N GLU A 151 -27.09 -8.77 9.97
CA GLU A 151 -27.72 -7.47 9.70
C GLU A 151 -26.77 -6.49 8.98
N ASP A 152 -25.46 -6.56 9.27
CA ASP A 152 -24.43 -5.81 8.55
C ASP A 152 -23.39 -6.76 7.90
N PRO A 153 -23.64 -7.20 6.66
CA PRO A 153 -22.70 -8.07 5.94
C PRO A 153 -21.34 -7.43 5.67
N GLY A 154 -21.25 -6.09 5.64
CA GLY A 154 -19.99 -5.41 5.35
C GLY A 154 -18.99 -5.53 6.51
N LEU A 155 -19.45 -5.21 7.72
CA LEU A 155 -18.63 -5.32 8.93
C LEU A 155 -18.26 -6.77 9.24
N GLU A 156 -19.22 -7.70 9.11
CA GLU A 156 -18.99 -9.11 9.40
C GLU A 156 -18.02 -9.76 8.41
N THR A 157 -18.02 -9.35 7.13
CA THR A 157 -17.01 -9.82 6.16
C THR A 157 -15.60 -9.44 6.60
N ALA A 158 -15.40 -8.21 7.09
CA ALA A 158 -14.09 -7.76 7.58
C ALA A 158 -13.66 -8.53 8.84
N LEU A 159 -14.56 -8.72 9.80
CA LEU A 159 -14.30 -9.50 11.01
C LEU A 159 -14.04 -10.98 10.72
N LEU A 160 -14.69 -11.54 9.69
CA LEU A 160 -14.50 -12.92 9.27
C LEU A 160 -13.08 -13.14 8.72
N ALA A 161 -12.56 -12.21 7.93
CA ALA A 161 -11.18 -12.28 7.43
C ALA A 161 -10.15 -12.37 8.58
N ASP A 162 -10.32 -11.55 9.62
CA ASP A 162 -9.46 -11.58 10.81
C ASP A 162 -9.59 -12.89 11.60
N LYS A 163 -10.82 -13.43 11.73
CA LYS A 163 -11.06 -14.72 12.40
C LYS A 163 -10.48 -15.92 11.64
N LEU A 164 -10.42 -15.85 10.30
CA LEU A 164 -9.89 -16.92 9.45
C LEU A 164 -8.37 -16.93 9.33
N ARG A 165 -7.74 -15.77 9.51
CA ARG A 165 -6.30 -15.59 9.31
C ARG A 165 -5.42 -16.67 9.98
N PRO A 166 -5.63 -17.05 11.26
CA PRO A 166 -4.83 -18.11 11.88
C PRO A 166 -4.94 -19.46 11.16
N TYR A 167 -6.12 -19.81 10.65
CA TYR A 167 -6.36 -21.08 9.94
C TYR A 167 -5.69 -21.09 8.56
N ILE A 168 -5.74 -19.96 7.85
CA ILE A 168 -5.05 -19.77 6.56
C ILE A 168 -3.52 -19.88 6.77
N GLU A 169 -2.98 -19.26 7.81
CA GLU A 169 -1.56 -19.33 8.15
C GLU A 169 -1.12 -20.76 8.52
N LEU A 170 -1.98 -21.53 9.21
CA LEU A 170 -1.73 -22.94 9.49
C LEU A 170 -1.70 -23.79 8.20
N LEU A 171 -2.69 -23.63 7.32
CA LEU A 171 -2.73 -24.35 6.05
C LEU A 171 -1.52 -24.01 5.18
N ALA A 172 -1.14 -22.72 5.08
CA ALA A 172 0.04 -22.29 4.35
C ALA A 172 1.32 -22.93 4.89
N LEU A 173 1.47 -23.06 6.21
CA LEU A 173 2.61 -23.74 6.83
C LEU A 173 2.60 -25.25 6.56
N VAL A 174 1.42 -25.89 6.57
CA VAL A 174 1.26 -27.33 6.32
C VAL A 174 1.47 -27.68 4.84
N GLU A 175 1.04 -26.83 3.91
CA GLU A 175 1.21 -27.05 2.47
C GLU A 175 2.63 -26.70 2.00
N GLY A 176 3.21 -25.65 2.58
CA GLY A 176 4.49 -25.08 2.16
C GLY A 176 5.72 -25.62 2.90
N TRP A 177 5.59 -26.54 3.85
CA TRP A 177 6.67 -26.96 4.76
C TRP A 177 8.00 -27.38 4.10
N ASN A 178 7.98 -27.79 2.83
CA ASN A 178 9.15 -28.25 2.07
C ASN A 178 9.61 -27.29 0.95
N VAL A 179 8.92 -26.16 0.74
CA VAL A 179 9.19 -25.19 -0.34
C VAL A 179 9.33 -23.75 0.18
N LEU A 180 8.78 -23.44 1.36
CA LEU A 180 8.89 -22.12 1.98
C LEU A 180 10.34 -21.79 2.36
N ASP A 181 10.74 -20.52 2.15
CA ASP A 181 12.02 -20.01 2.63
C ASP A 181 12.05 -19.85 4.15
N ASP A 182 13.26 -19.81 4.73
CA ASP A 182 13.46 -19.77 6.18
C ASP A 182 12.77 -18.58 6.87
N ASN A 183 12.68 -17.42 6.22
CA ASN A 183 12.04 -16.23 6.80
C ASN A 183 10.51 -16.37 6.82
N ARG A 184 9.91 -16.86 5.73
CA ARG A 184 8.46 -17.11 5.67
C ARG A 184 8.04 -18.25 6.59
N CYS A 185 8.86 -19.29 6.71
CA CYS A 185 8.69 -20.33 7.73
C CYS A 185 8.72 -19.76 9.15
N ALA A 186 9.67 -18.89 9.49
CA ALA A 186 9.76 -18.29 10.81
C ALA A 186 8.52 -17.45 11.15
N VAL A 187 8.07 -16.60 10.22
CA VAL A 187 6.89 -15.75 10.42
C VAL A 187 5.62 -16.59 10.61
N LEU A 188 5.39 -17.59 9.74
CA LEU A 188 4.23 -18.49 9.87
C LEU A 188 4.30 -19.34 11.13
N GLN A 189 5.49 -19.82 11.50
CA GLN A 189 5.69 -20.57 12.73
C GLN A 189 5.36 -19.72 13.96
N ASP A 190 5.79 -18.46 14.00
CA ASP A 190 5.51 -17.54 15.11
C ASP A 190 4.00 -17.25 15.21
N ALA A 191 3.34 -16.97 14.08
CA ALA A 191 1.91 -16.68 14.05
C ALA A 191 1.03 -17.90 14.44
N VAL A 192 1.38 -19.10 13.96
CA VAL A 192 0.71 -20.36 14.36
C VAL A 192 1.01 -20.69 15.82
N THR A 193 2.22 -20.39 16.30
CA THR A 193 2.59 -20.58 17.71
C THR A 193 1.78 -19.66 18.63
N GLU A 194 1.55 -18.42 18.22
CA GLU A 194 0.74 -17.46 18.96
C GLU A 194 -0.74 -17.89 19.03
N SER A 195 -1.28 -18.40 17.92
CA SER A 195 -2.71 -18.72 17.80
C SER A 195 -3.11 -20.11 18.34
N PHE A 196 -2.29 -21.13 18.06
CA PHE A 196 -2.59 -22.54 18.37
C PHE A 196 -1.53 -23.24 19.21
N GLY A 197 -0.40 -22.57 19.47
CA GLY A 197 0.67 -23.10 20.31
C GLY A 197 1.81 -23.76 19.55
N ARG A 198 2.97 -23.79 20.20
CA ARG A 198 4.23 -24.33 19.66
C ARG A 198 4.17 -25.80 19.21
N PRO A 199 3.45 -26.72 19.87
CA PRO A 199 3.38 -28.12 19.44
C PRO A 199 2.82 -28.29 18.03
N LEU A 200 1.80 -27.49 17.67
CA LEU A 200 1.16 -27.56 16.35
C LEU A 200 2.07 -26.98 15.27
N ALA A 201 2.68 -25.82 15.52
CA ALA A 201 3.60 -25.17 14.59
C ALA A 201 4.81 -26.07 14.23
N LEU A 202 5.42 -26.72 15.23
CA LEU A 202 6.56 -27.63 15.00
C LEU A 202 6.16 -28.91 14.26
N ALA A 203 4.94 -29.40 14.46
CA ALA A 203 4.45 -30.57 13.75
C ALA A 203 4.14 -30.26 12.28
N ALA A 204 3.58 -29.08 11.99
CA ALA A 204 3.38 -28.57 10.63
C ALA A 204 4.72 -28.39 9.90
N LEU A 205 5.69 -27.69 10.52
CA LEU A 205 7.02 -27.45 9.93
C LEU A 205 7.80 -28.74 9.62
N ARG A 206 7.56 -29.80 10.41
CA ARG A 206 8.20 -31.12 10.21
C ARG A 206 7.47 -32.00 9.19
N GLY A 207 6.40 -31.51 8.56
CA GLY A 207 5.57 -32.29 7.62
C GLY A 207 4.84 -33.46 8.30
N LYS A 208 4.58 -33.38 9.60
CA LYS A 208 3.87 -34.41 10.38
C LYS A 208 2.35 -34.22 10.39
N ILE A 209 1.89 -33.05 9.94
CA ILE A 209 0.49 -32.71 9.73
C ILE A 209 0.26 -32.66 8.22
N GLY A 210 -0.84 -33.24 7.77
CA GLY A 210 -1.28 -33.19 6.38
C GLY A 210 -2.71 -33.73 6.27
N PRO A 211 -3.34 -33.64 5.09
CA PRO A 211 -4.66 -34.19 4.89
C PRO A 211 -4.66 -35.72 5.09
N GLU A 212 -5.78 -36.25 5.59
CA GLU A 212 -5.89 -37.67 5.92
C GLU A 212 -5.59 -38.56 4.70
N GLY A 213 -4.57 -39.43 4.82
CA GLY A 213 -4.13 -40.33 3.75
C GLY A 213 -3.06 -39.78 2.79
N TRP A 214 -2.59 -38.54 2.96
CA TRP A 214 -1.52 -37.96 2.14
C TRP A 214 -0.13 -38.53 2.48
N ALA A 215 0.61 -38.95 1.45
CA ALA A 215 2.02 -39.35 1.54
C ALA A 215 2.93 -38.22 1.03
N PRO A 216 3.92 -37.74 1.80
CA PRO A 216 4.78 -36.65 1.36
C PRO A 216 5.65 -37.09 0.16
N PRO A 217 6.02 -36.15 -0.75
CA PRO A 217 7.07 -36.41 -1.71
C PRO A 217 8.35 -36.79 -0.96
N ALA A 218 9.01 -37.85 -1.40
CA ALA A 218 10.22 -38.37 -0.74
C ALA A 218 11.20 -37.23 -0.46
N ALA A 219 11.65 -37.13 0.80
CA ALA A 219 12.66 -36.16 1.21
C ALA A 219 13.84 -36.23 0.22
N ARG A 220 14.23 -35.07 -0.32
CA ARG A 220 15.40 -34.96 -1.19
C ARG A 220 16.59 -35.60 -0.47
N THR A 221 17.06 -36.72 -1.00
CA THR A 221 18.32 -37.32 -0.59
C THR A 221 19.39 -36.23 -0.72
N PRO A 222 20.16 -35.91 0.34
CA PRO A 222 21.28 -35.01 0.18
C PRO A 222 22.17 -35.58 -0.91
N VAL A 223 22.46 -34.77 -1.93
CA VAL A 223 23.38 -35.14 -3.01
C VAL A 223 24.68 -35.58 -2.34
N ARG A 224 24.95 -36.88 -2.42
CA ARG A 224 26.20 -37.49 -1.95
C ARG A 224 27.34 -36.76 -2.66
N ALA A 225 28.15 -36.05 -1.87
CA ALA A 225 29.40 -35.49 -2.36
C ALA A 225 30.19 -36.58 -3.12
N PRO A 226 30.81 -36.25 -4.27
CA PRO A 226 31.55 -37.24 -5.05
C PRO A 226 32.59 -37.92 -4.16
N ALA A 227 32.59 -39.24 -4.22
CA ALA A 227 33.47 -40.10 -3.44
C ALA A 227 34.93 -39.68 -3.66
N ARG A 228 35.65 -39.42 -2.55
CA ARG A 228 37.11 -39.37 -2.57
C ARG A 228 37.63 -40.72 -3.10
N PRO A 229 38.66 -40.75 -3.97
CA PRO A 229 39.25 -42.00 -4.43
C PRO A 229 39.77 -42.80 -3.24
N VAL A 230 39.37 -44.07 -3.23
CA VAL A 230 39.75 -45.08 -2.25
C VAL A 230 41.26 -45.31 -2.35
N PHE A 231 41.98 -45.02 -1.26
CA PHE A 231 43.35 -45.51 -1.09
C PHE A 231 43.26 -46.94 -0.57
N GLU A 232 43.86 -47.86 -1.32
CA GLU A 232 43.90 -49.30 -1.07
C GLU A 232 44.74 -49.59 0.20
N PRO A 233 44.26 -50.41 1.15
CA PRO A 233 45.02 -50.76 2.35
C PRO A 233 45.98 -51.95 2.08
N PRO A 234 47.22 -51.94 2.61
CA PRO A 234 48.11 -53.10 2.55
C PRO A 234 47.70 -54.20 3.56
N PRO A 235 48.13 -55.46 3.33
CA PRO A 235 47.51 -56.64 3.91
C PRO A 235 47.91 -56.93 5.37
N ALA A 236 47.06 -57.77 5.98
CA ALA A 236 46.96 -58.12 7.39
C ALA A 236 48.19 -58.79 8.02
N VAL A 237 48.32 -58.60 9.34
CA VAL A 237 49.07 -59.47 10.25
C VAL A 237 48.17 -59.83 11.43
N ASP A 238 48.30 -61.08 11.87
CA ASP A 238 47.44 -61.88 12.75
C ASP A 238 47.11 -61.32 14.16
N SER A 239 45.84 -61.55 14.57
CA SER A 239 45.27 -62.07 15.85
C SER A 239 45.95 -61.77 17.22
N PRO A 240 45.23 -61.76 18.39
CA PRO A 240 43.98 -62.52 18.65
C PRO A 240 42.89 -61.84 19.52
N VAL A 241 41.78 -62.57 19.57
CA VAL A 241 40.53 -62.44 20.35
C VAL A 241 40.74 -62.39 21.87
N VAL A 242 40.00 -61.51 22.56
CA VAL A 242 39.56 -61.73 23.96
C VAL A 242 38.10 -61.31 24.13
N ALA A 243 37.36 -62.16 24.84
CA ALA A 243 35.91 -62.24 24.97
C ALA A 243 35.27 -61.17 25.89
N ALA A 244 33.96 -61.03 25.69
CA ALA A 244 33.01 -60.33 26.57
C ALA A 244 32.98 -60.89 28.01
N PRO A 245 32.43 -60.09 28.95
CA PRO A 245 31.56 -60.67 29.96
C PRO A 245 30.20 -59.94 30.05
N ALA A 246 29.24 -60.69 30.56
CA ALA A 246 27.83 -60.41 30.65
C ALA A 246 27.39 -59.82 32.01
N ALA A 247 26.24 -59.13 31.95
CA ALA A 247 25.09 -59.17 32.86
C ALA A 247 25.14 -58.73 34.35
N ALA A 248 24.05 -58.03 34.68
CA ALA A 248 23.29 -57.92 35.95
C ALA A 248 23.57 -56.72 36.88
N PRO A 249 22.62 -56.32 37.76
CA PRO A 249 21.17 -56.11 37.57
C PRO A 249 20.66 -54.76 38.17
N SER A 250 19.39 -54.42 37.90
CA SER A 250 18.66 -53.25 38.43
C SER A 250 18.41 -53.29 39.95
N PRO A 251 18.17 -52.12 40.59
CA PRO A 251 17.30 -52.02 41.75
C PRO A 251 16.00 -51.25 41.45
N THR A 252 14.90 -51.88 41.85
CA THR A 252 13.52 -51.36 41.93
C THR A 252 13.33 -50.57 43.25
N VAL A 253 12.17 -49.89 43.37
CA VAL A 253 11.40 -49.50 44.60
C VAL A 253 11.29 -47.96 44.80
N PRO A 254 10.14 -47.37 45.20
CA PRO A 254 8.72 -47.60 44.86
C PRO A 254 7.94 -46.28 44.59
N ALA A 255 6.65 -46.40 44.25
CA ALA A 255 5.68 -45.30 44.20
C ALA A 255 5.25 -44.80 45.60
N PRO A 256 4.70 -43.57 45.69
CA PRO A 256 3.62 -43.28 46.64
C PRO A 256 2.37 -42.67 45.96
N GLU A 257 1.30 -43.46 46.04
CA GLU A 257 -0.04 -43.13 46.56
C GLU A 257 -0.55 -41.66 46.62
N SER A 258 -1.65 -41.46 45.89
CA SER A 258 -2.92 -40.77 46.25
C SER A 258 -2.94 -39.39 46.94
N ALA A 259 -3.64 -38.46 46.27
CA ALA A 259 -4.04 -37.13 46.72
C ALA A 259 -5.09 -37.09 47.84
N PRO A 260 -5.22 -35.93 48.52
CA PRO A 260 -6.52 -35.36 48.89
C PRO A 260 -6.66 -33.87 48.43
N PRO A 261 -7.85 -33.23 48.58
CA PRO A 261 -8.39 -32.30 47.58
C PRO A 261 -8.14 -30.79 47.83
N ARG A 262 -8.48 -30.02 46.77
CA ARG A 262 -8.61 -28.56 46.58
C ARG A 262 -8.88 -27.70 47.82
N VAL A 263 -8.18 -26.56 47.87
CA VAL A 263 -8.68 -25.28 48.42
C VAL A 263 -8.45 -24.17 47.39
N ALA A 264 -9.52 -23.46 47.03
CA ALA A 264 -9.50 -22.33 46.11
C ALA A 264 -9.00 -21.05 46.82
N PRO A 265 -8.23 -20.17 46.15
CA PRO A 265 -7.90 -18.85 46.70
C PRO A 265 -9.10 -17.87 46.55
N PRO A 266 -9.35 -16.98 47.52
CA PRO A 266 -10.43 -16.00 47.46
C PRO A 266 -10.10 -14.83 46.51
N PRO A 267 -11.13 -14.12 45.98
CA PRO A 267 -10.93 -13.00 45.07
C PRO A 267 -10.38 -11.75 45.79
N PRO A 268 -9.56 -10.93 45.12
CA PRO A 268 -9.12 -9.64 45.69
C PRO A 268 -10.27 -8.62 45.72
N PRO A 269 -10.33 -7.74 46.74
CA PRO A 269 -11.39 -6.76 46.88
C PRO A 269 -11.25 -5.62 45.87
N ARG A 270 -12.40 -5.16 45.36
CA ARG A 270 -12.56 -3.92 44.58
C ARG A 270 -12.17 -2.70 45.44
N VAL A 271 -11.24 -1.88 44.95
CA VAL A 271 -11.02 -0.52 45.45
C VAL A 271 -11.15 0.45 44.27
N ALA A 272 -12.12 1.35 44.39
CA ALA A 272 -12.37 2.47 43.48
C ALA A 272 -11.46 3.67 43.83
N PRO A 273 -11.35 4.70 42.98
CA PRO A 273 -10.09 5.36 42.65
C PRO A 273 -9.69 6.47 43.63
N ALA A 274 -8.39 6.58 43.91
CA ALA A 274 -7.77 7.75 44.52
C ALA A 274 -7.05 8.59 43.46
N ALA A 275 -7.16 9.91 43.63
CA ALA A 275 -6.73 10.98 42.73
C ALA A 275 -5.23 10.95 42.35
N PRO A 276 -4.85 11.52 41.19
CA PRO A 276 -3.46 11.52 40.72
C PRO A 276 -2.62 12.56 41.47
N LEU A 277 -1.48 12.12 42.01
CA LEU A 277 -0.36 12.97 42.41
C LEU A 277 0.63 13.10 41.22
N PRO A 278 1.39 14.22 41.14
CA PRO A 278 2.18 14.57 39.97
C PRO A 278 3.47 13.75 39.88
N VAL A 279 3.78 13.23 38.69
CA VAL A 279 5.03 12.50 38.42
C VAL A 279 6.12 13.51 38.05
N THR A 280 7.11 13.64 38.92
CA THR A 280 8.39 14.29 38.66
C THR A 280 9.23 13.46 37.69
N ALA A 281 9.76 14.10 36.66
CA ALA A 281 10.68 13.50 35.69
C ALA A 281 12.04 13.13 36.34
N PRO A 282 12.64 11.97 36.00
CA PRO A 282 14.03 11.69 36.36
C PRO A 282 14.99 12.28 35.32
N VAL A 283 15.92 13.08 35.84
CA VAL A 283 17.13 13.56 35.15
C VAL A 283 18.11 12.37 35.03
N VAL A 284 18.63 12.13 33.82
CA VAL A 284 19.75 11.20 33.57
C VAL A 284 20.96 12.01 33.06
N PRO A 285 22.16 11.83 33.63
CA PRO A 285 23.37 12.59 33.28
C PRO A 285 24.02 12.13 31.95
N PRO A 286 24.91 12.95 31.34
CA PRO A 286 25.46 12.68 30.01
C PRO A 286 26.56 11.61 30.05
N ALA A 287 26.50 10.66 29.11
CA ALA A 287 27.56 9.70 28.86
C ALA A 287 28.58 10.26 27.84
N VAL A 288 29.84 10.10 28.21
CA VAL A 288 31.07 10.54 27.54
C VAL A 288 31.36 9.69 26.29
N LEU A 289 31.66 10.34 25.15
CA LEU A 289 32.25 9.71 23.96
C LEU A 289 33.76 9.47 24.15
N PRO A 290 34.33 8.37 23.62
CA PRO A 290 35.74 8.30 23.28
C PRO A 290 35.99 8.65 21.80
N ASP A 291 37.03 9.47 21.60
CA ASP A 291 37.65 9.91 20.35
C ASP A 291 38.06 8.76 19.41
N ILE A 292 37.82 8.94 18.10
CA ILE A 292 38.55 8.23 17.03
C ILE A 292 39.12 9.30 16.07
N PRO A 293 40.42 9.24 15.69
CA PRO A 293 41.09 10.34 14.99
C PRO A 293 40.78 10.38 13.49
N ALA A 294 40.74 11.60 12.96
CA ALA A 294 40.66 11.93 11.54
C ALA A 294 42.00 11.77 10.80
N ALA A 295 41.94 11.41 9.51
CA ALA A 295 42.69 11.99 8.36
C ALA A 295 42.59 11.05 7.11
N PRO A 296 43.01 11.47 5.90
CA PRO A 296 42.38 12.51 5.08
C PRO A 296 42.11 12.05 3.62
N SER A 297 41.37 12.90 2.91
CA SER A 297 41.11 12.88 1.46
C SER A 297 42.40 13.05 0.63
N ALA A 298 42.56 12.24 -0.43
CA ALA A 298 43.33 12.59 -1.63
C ALA A 298 43.01 11.64 -2.80
N ALA A 299 42.44 12.19 -3.88
CA ALA A 299 42.45 11.61 -5.21
C ALA A 299 43.86 11.73 -5.83
N PRO A 300 44.17 10.95 -6.89
CA PRO A 300 44.48 11.66 -8.15
C PRO A 300 43.92 10.99 -9.41
N ALA A 301 43.86 11.81 -10.46
CA ALA A 301 43.40 11.54 -11.81
C ALA A 301 44.56 11.17 -12.77
N TYR A 302 44.15 10.93 -14.04
CA TYR A 302 44.90 10.94 -15.32
C TYR A 302 45.39 9.59 -15.89
N PRO A 303 45.65 9.47 -17.22
CA PRO A 303 44.74 9.69 -18.35
C PRO A 303 44.86 8.60 -19.45
N VAL A 304 44.04 8.73 -20.50
CA VAL A 304 44.03 7.95 -21.77
C VAL A 304 45.21 8.33 -22.67
N THR A 305 45.85 7.36 -23.36
CA THR A 305 46.14 7.30 -24.83
C THR A 305 47.16 6.20 -25.20
N GLY A 306 46.91 5.47 -26.31
CA GLY A 306 47.95 5.02 -27.26
C GLY A 306 48.22 3.52 -27.44
N ASP A 307 47.54 2.90 -28.42
CA ASP A 307 48.00 1.73 -29.21
C ASP A 307 49.09 2.21 -30.24
N PRO A 308 49.85 1.40 -31.04
CA PRO A 308 49.67 0.00 -31.44
C PRO A 308 50.95 -0.89 -31.57
N GLY A 309 50.77 -2.19 -31.82
CA GLY A 309 51.83 -3.05 -32.38
C GLY A 309 51.80 -4.52 -31.93
N GLY A 310 51.26 -5.40 -32.78
CA GLY A 310 50.96 -6.79 -32.45
C GLY A 310 52.11 -7.80 -32.62
N LEU A 311 51.84 -9.05 -32.23
CA LEU A 311 52.00 -10.24 -33.07
C LEU A 311 51.32 -11.45 -32.40
N ARG A 312 50.58 -12.18 -33.23
CA ARG A 312 49.73 -13.34 -32.99
C ARG A 312 50.48 -14.53 -32.37
N LEU A 313 49.74 -15.35 -31.62
CA LEU A 313 49.66 -16.80 -31.85
C LEU A 313 48.22 -17.26 -31.62
N ASP A 314 47.63 -17.81 -32.68
CA ASP A 314 46.25 -18.28 -32.78
C ASP A 314 45.97 -19.48 -31.87
N HIS A 315 44.75 -19.57 -31.30
CA HIS A 315 43.92 -20.79 -31.24
C HIS A 315 42.44 -20.40 -30.96
N PRO A 316 41.47 -21.18 -31.48
CA PRO A 316 40.16 -20.69 -31.89
C PRO A 316 39.16 -20.49 -30.75
N GLY A 317 38.25 -19.55 -30.97
CA GLY A 317 37.30 -19.09 -29.97
C GLY A 317 36.21 -20.07 -29.57
N LEU A 318 35.70 -19.85 -28.36
CA LEU A 318 34.32 -20.12 -27.99
C LEU A 318 33.82 -18.89 -27.24
N GLY A 319 33.08 -18.06 -27.98
CA GLY A 319 32.33 -16.94 -27.45
C GLY A 319 31.27 -17.41 -26.45
N GLY A 320 30.94 -16.50 -25.53
CA GLY A 320 29.87 -16.65 -24.54
C GLY A 320 28.47 -16.71 -25.17
N ALA A 321 28.18 -17.82 -25.85
CA ALA A 321 26.86 -18.21 -26.35
C ALA A 321 26.46 -19.61 -25.84
N GLY A 322 27.09 -20.09 -24.75
CA GLY A 322 26.94 -21.48 -24.27
C GLY A 322 25.98 -21.69 -23.08
N LEU A 323 25.55 -20.64 -22.38
CA LEU A 323 24.73 -20.79 -21.16
C LEU A 323 23.24 -20.42 -21.32
N ALA A 324 22.82 -19.92 -22.49
CA ALA A 324 21.41 -19.84 -22.87
C ALA A 324 20.92 -21.12 -23.61
N ALA A 325 21.84 -22.03 -23.94
CA ALA A 325 21.60 -23.16 -24.82
C ALA A 325 21.44 -24.49 -24.08
N GLN A 326 20.66 -24.55 -23.00
CA GLN A 326 20.18 -25.82 -22.42
C GLN A 326 19.03 -25.62 -21.43
N MET A 327 18.00 -24.88 -21.83
CA MET A 327 16.67 -25.12 -21.25
C MET A 327 16.03 -26.28 -22.03
N PRO A 328 15.39 -27.25 -21.34
CA PRO A 328 14.66 -28.30 -22.03
C PRO A 328 13.60 -27.66 -22.94
N ALA A 329 13.49 -28.11 -24.19
CA ALA A 329 12.55 -27.61 -25.21
C ALA A 329 11.14 -27.25 -24.68
N PRO A 330 10.48 -28.05 -23.83
CA PRO A 330 9.16 -27.70 -23.29
C PRO A 330 9.13 -26.40 -22.45
N ARG A 331 10.25 -26.03 -21.79
CA ARG A 331 10.32 -24.80 -20.99
C ARG A 331 10.46 -23.55 -21.87
N ARG A 332 11.12 -23.67 -23.03
CA ARG A 332 11.23 -22.55 -23.99
C ARG A 332 9.90 -22.24 -24.65
N GLU A 333 9.21 -23.28 -25.09
CA GLU A 333 7.86 -23.16 -25.67
C GLU A 333 6.89 -22.53 -24.66
N GLN A 334 6.97 -22.93 -23.39
CA GLN A 334 6.18 -22.34 -22.31
C GLN A 334 6.53 -20.86 -22.04
N GLU A 335 7.81 -20.49 -22.05
CA GLU A 335 8.24 -19.09 -21.89
C GLU A 335 7.77 -18.22 -23.05
N GLU A 336 7.88 -18.70 -24.29
CA GLU A 336 7.40 -18.00 -25.49
C GLU A 336 5.88 -17.81 -25.47
N GLU A 337 5.14 -18.82 -24.99
CA GLU A 337 3.69 -18.73 -24.82
C GLU A 337 3.29 -17.71 -23.74
N LEU A 338 3.98 -17.70 -22.59
CA LEU A 338 3.76 -16.72 -21.53
C LEU A 338 4.09 -15.30 -21.98
N GLU A 339 5.14 -15.15 -22.79
CA GLU A 339 5.55 -13.87 -23.36
C GLU A 339 4.49 -13.36 -24.35
N ARG A 340 3.92 -14.23 -25.19
CA ARG A 340 2.79 -13.88 -26.07
C ARG A 340 1.55 -13.47 -25.27
N LEU A 341 1.19 -14.24 -24.24
CA LEU A 341 0.05 -13.92 -23.37
C LEU A 341 0.24 -12.59 -22.63
N ALA A 342 1.47 -12.28 -22.21
CA ALA A 342 1.79 -11.02 -21.54
C ALA A 342 1.65 -9.82 -22.49
N GLN A 343 1.98 -9.97 -23.78
CA GLN A 343 1.75 -8.93 -24.78
C GLN A 343 0.26 -8.63 -24.99
N GLU A 344 -0.59 -9.66 -24.92
CA GLU A 344 -2.02 -9.51 -25.11
C GLU A 344 -2.74 -8.96 -23.86
N THR A 345 -2.36 -9.44 -22.68
CA THR A 345 -3.15 -9.27 -21.45
C THR A 345 -2.44 -8.48 -20.34
N ALA A 346 -1.13 -8.23 -20.47
CA ALA A 346 -0.30 -7.55 -19.49
C ALA A 346 0.54 -6.43 -20.15
N ARG A 347 -0.10 -5.58 -20.96
CA ARG A 347 0.59 -4.50 -21.70
C ARG A 347 1.43 -3.59 -20.80
N TRP A 348 0.95 -3.31 -19.58
CA TRP A 348 1.69 -2.50 -18.61
C TRP A 348 3.01 -3.17 -18.20
N TRP A 349 3.01 -4.50 -18.04
CA TRP A 349 4.18 -5.27 -17.66
C TRP A 349 5.23 -5.26 -18.76
N ILE A 350 4.81 -5.48 -20.02
CA ILE A 350 5.71 -5.47 -21.17
C ILE A 350 6.42 -4.10 -21.30
N ALA A 351 5.66 -3.01 -21.21
CA ALA A 351 6.22 -1.66 -21.29
C ALA A 351 7.16 -1.35 -20.12
N ALA A 352 6.75 -1.62 -18.88
CA ALA A 352 7.56 -1.37 -17.69
C ALA A 352 8.84 -2.23 -17.69
N ARG A 353 8.74 -3.51 -18.03
CA ARG A 353 9.88 -4.44 -18.11
C ARG A 353 10.85 -4.04 -19.21
N GLY A 354 10.34 -3.63 -20.38
CA GLY A 354 11.16 -3.09 -21.47
C GLY A 354 11.94 -1.84 -21.05
N GLY A 355 11.27 -0.90 -20.37
CA GLY A 355 11.92 0.28 -19.79
C GLY A 355 13.02 -0.10 -18.79
N TRP A 356 12.73 -1.05 -17.89
CA TRP A 356 13.69 -1.54 -16.89
C TRP A 356 14.91 -2.22 -17.52
N GLN A 357 14.72 -3.04 -18.57
CA GLN A 357 15.82 -3.61 -19.35
C GLN A 357 16.66 -2.49 -19.98
N GLY A 358 16.01 -1.50 -20.60
CA GLY A 358 16.67 -0.36 -21.21
C GLY A 358 17.45 0.51 -20.21
N LEU A 359 16.98 0.66 -18.96
CA LEU A 359 17.73 1.33 -17.89
C LEU A 359 19.03 0.57 -17.56
N ARG A 360 18.94 -0.76 -17.46
CA ARG A 360 20.10 -1.62 -17.15
C ARG A 360 21.12 -1.65 -18.27
N GLU A 361 20.68 -1.75 -19.53
CA GLU A 361 21.55 -1.76 -20.70
C GLU A 361 22.30 -0.43 -20.86
N ARG A 362 21.59 0.69 -20.69
CA ARG A 362 22.16 2.04 -20.77
C ARG A 362 22.90 2.46 -19.50
N ARG A 363 22.81 1.68 -18.42
CA ARG A 363 23.37 1.98 -17.08
C ARG A 363 22.96 3.36 -16.55
N VAL A 364 21.71 3.74 -16.79
CA VAL A 364 21.14 5.00 -16.31
C VAL A 364 20.94 4.89 -14.79
N SER A 365 21.32 5.93 -14.05
CA SER A 365 21.10 5.95 -12.60
C SER A 365 19.61 6.07 -12.28
N PHE A 366 19.19 5.61 -11.10
CA PHE A 366 17.80 5.77 -10.67
C PHE A 366 17.38 7.25 -10.62
N ALA A 367 18.28 8.13 -10.19
CA ALA A 367 18.02 9.56 -10.08
C ALA A 367 17.77 10.20 -11.45
N ASP A 368 18.63 9.91 -12.43
CA ASP A 368 18.49 10.44 -13.79
C ASP A 368 17.21 9.91 -14.46
N ALA A 369 16.91 8.62 -14.27
CA ALA A 369 15.69 8.01 -14.77
C ALA A 369 14.44 8.61 -14.12
N ALA A 370 14.47 8.86 -12.80
CA ALA A 370 13.34 9.45 -12.09
C ALA A 370 13.05 10.87 -12.58
N HIS A 371 14.08 11.68 -12.83
CA HIS A 371 13.93 12.99 -13.45
C HIS A 371 13.34 12.92 -14.85
N ASP A 372 13.95 12.12 -15.73
CA ASP A 372 13.53 11.97 -17.13
C ASP A 372 12.06 11.50 -17.23
N TYR A 373 11.69 10.46 -16.46
CA TYR A 373 10.34 9.93 -16.51
C TYR A 373 9.29 10.85 -15.90
N LEU A 374 9.57 11.57 -14.81
CA LEU A 374 8.59 12.52 -14.25
C LEU A 374 8.47 13.80 -15.07
N GLU A 375 9.51 14.19 -15.82
CA GLU A 375 9.43 15.26 -16.81
C GLU A 375 8.59 14.84 -18.02
N ARG A 376 8.85 13.64 -18.54
CA ARG A 376 8.15 13.06 -19.70
C ARG A 376 6.71 12.67 -19.38
N PHE A 377 6.45 12.19 -18.17
CA PHE A 377 5.16 11.69 -17.70
C PHE A 377 4.75 12.34 -16.37
N PRO A 378 4.18 13.56 -16.41
CA PRO A 378 3.88 14.32 -15.20
C PRO A 378 2.86 13.67 -14.25
N TYR A 379 2.13 12.65 -14.68
CA TYR A 379 1.14 11.96 -13.86
C TYR A 379 1.48 10.48 -13.68
N LEU A 380 2.76 10.11 -13.84
CA LEU A 380 3.24 8.73 -13.71
C LEU A 380 2.77 8.08 -12.40
N LEU A 381 3.06 8.71 -11.27
CA LEU A 381 2.75 8.15 -9.95
C LEU A 381 1.29 8.34 -9.54
N SER A 382 0.49 9.02 -10.36
CA SER A 382 -0.91 9.32 -10.12
C SER A 382 -1.86 8.25 -10.64
N VAL A 383 -1.38 7.36 -11.51
CA VAL A 383 -2.18 6.34 -12.20
C VAL A 383 -1.82 4.96 -11.67
N PRO A 384 -2.77 4.14 -11.20
CA PRO A 384 -2.46 2.77 -10.76
C PRO A 384 -1.74 1.96 -11.83
N LEU A 385 -0.72 1.20 -11.42
CA LEU A 385 0.15 0.45 -12.33
C LEU A 385 -0.61 -0.39 -13.37
N PRO A 386 -1.66 -1.17 -13.04
CA PRO A 386 -2.39 -1.96 -14.04
C PRO A 386 -3.07 -1.11 -15.13
N LYS A 387 -3.51 0.11 -14.78
CA LYS A 387 -4.17 1.05 -15.69
C LYS A 387 -3.18 1.88 -16.50
N SER A 388 -1.89 1.89 -16.14
CA SER A 388 -0.89 2.74 -16.79
C SER A 388 -0.73 2.50 -18.30
N ALA A 389 -1.04 1.29 -18.79
CA ALA A 389 -1.01 0.99 -20.22
C ALA A 389 -2.14 1.64 -21.04
N GLU A 390 -3.17 2.17 -20.40
CA GLU A 390 -4.29 2.86 -21.06
C GLU A 390 -3.95 4.32 -21.41
N TYR A 391 -2.87 4.86 -20.82
CA TYR A 391 -2.47 6.26 -20.95
C TYR A 391 -1.27 6.44 -21.88
N GLU A 392 -1.20 7.58 -22.56
CA GLU A 392 -0.11 7.94 -23.50
C GLU A 392 0.15 6.88 -24.59
N GLY A 393 -0.90 6.14 -25.00
CA GLY A 393 -0.77 5.02 -25.93
C GLY A 393 0.06 3.86 -25.37
N GLY A 394 0.05 3.66 -24.05
CA GLY A 394 0.80 2.63 -23.34
C GLY A 394 2.19 3.06 -22.87
N ARG A 395 2.64 4.28 -23.22
CA ARG A 395 3.98 4.76 -22.88
C ARG A 395 4.12 5.13 -21.40
N LEU A 396 3.02 5.48 -20.72
CA LEU A 396 3.06 5.80 -19.29
C LEU A 396 3.58 4.61 -18.46
N ALA A 397 3.20 3.39 -18.85
CA ALA A 397 3.67 2.17 -18.21
C ALA A 397 5.20 1.99 -18.28
N GLU A 398 5.88 2.56 -19.27
CA GLU A 398 7.35 2.55 -19.35
C GLU A 398 8.00 3.22 -18.14
N GLY A 399 7.40 4.30 -17.62
CA GLY A 399 7.91 5.03 -16.45
C GLY A 399 7.88 4.20 -15.16
N TYR A 400 7.00 3.18 -15.09
CA TYR A 400 6.97 2.23 -13.98
C TYR A 400 8.15 1.25 -13.97
N SER A 401 9.06 1.34 -14.94
CA SER A 401 10.39 0.76 -14.84
C SER A 401 11.16 1.19 -13.59
N LEU A 402 10.89 2.39 -13.04
CA LEU A 402 11.43 2.84 -11.76
C LEU A 402 11.00 1.94 -10.61
N LEU A 403 9.72 1.58 -10.56
CA LEU A 403 9.19 0.69 -9.54
C LEU A 403 9.79 -0.71 -9.68
N LEU A 404 9.91 -1.23 -10.91
CA LEU A 404 10.56 -2.51 -11.18
C LEU A 404 12.05 -2.48 -10.81
N ALA A 405 12.76 -1.38 -11.06
CA ALA A 405 14.15 -1.21 -10.65
C ALA A 405 14.29 -1.19 -9.13
N HIS A 406 13.34 -0.57 -8.42
CA HIS A 406 13.29 -0.58 -6.96
C HIS A 406 13.06 -1.99 -6.42
N ILE A 407 12.14 -2.78 -7.00
CA ILE A 407 11.92 -4.18 -6.60
C ILE A 407 13.16 -5.03 -6.90
N ASP A 408 13.74 -4.94 -8.10
CA ASP A 408 14.93 -5.72 -8.50
C ASP A 408 16.18 -5.38 -7.65
N LYS A 409 16.25 -4.16 -7.12
CA LYS A 409 17.29 -3.76 -6.17
C LYS A 409 17.17 -4.50 -4.83
N GLN A 410 15.95 -4.87 -4.42
CA GLN A 410 15.70 -5.64 -3.20
C GLN A 410 15.91 -7.13 -3.42
N GLU A 411 15.50 -7.64 -4.58
CA GLU A 411 15.70 -9.02 -4.98
C GLU A 411 16.20 -9.10 -6.42
N GLN A 412 17.50 -9.37 -6.57
CA GLN A 412 18.14 -9.42 -7.88
C GLN A 412 17.54 -10.53 -8.74
N GLY A 413 17.12 -10.19 -9.96
CA GLY A 413 16.57 -11.15 -10.90
C GLY A 413 15.05 -11.31 -10.78
N PHE A 414 14.40 -10.65 -9.81
CA PHE A 414 12.95 -10.70 -9.60
C PHE A 414 12.18 -10.42 -10.88
N VAL A 415 12.51 -9.32 -11.57
CA VAL A 415 11.81 -8.90 -12.79
C VAL A 415 12.10 -9.85 -13.96
N LYS A 416 13.32 -10.37 -14.04
CA LYS A 416 13.74 -11.29 -15.12
C LYS A 416 13.05 -12.65 -15.00
N GLU A 417 12.88 -13.13 -13.77
CA GLU A 417 12.33 -14.45 -13.47
C GLU A 417 10.82 -14.43 -13.18
N ALA A 418 10.17 -13.25 -13.20
CA ALA A 418 8.76 -13.12 -12.82
C ALA A 418 7.83 -14.05 -13.63
N LEU A 419 7.98 -14.11 -14.97
CA LEU A 419 7.16 -14.97 -15.81
C LEU A 419 7.42 -16.46 -15.58
N THR A 420 8.65 -16.84 -15.23
CA THR A 420 9.03 -18.25 -15.02
C THR A 420 8.71 -18.73 -13.60
N ARG A 421 8.66 -17.81 -12.64
CA ARG A 421 8.27 -18.07 -11.25
C ARG A 421 6.76 -18.10 -11.05
N LEU A 422 6.01 -17.41 -11.91
CA LEU A 422 4.57 -17.66 -12.03
C LEU A 422 4.38 -19.14 -12.37
N ASN A 423 3.52 -19.82 -11.62
CA ASN A 423 3.09 -21.19 -11.93
C ASN A 423 1.67 -21.14 -12.52
N PRO A 424 1.53 -20.65 -13.77
CA PRO A 424 0.24 -20.42 -14.36
C PRO A 424 -0.43 -21.77 -14.65
N GLN A 425 -1.70 -21.92 -14.27
CA GLN A 425 -2.50 -23.13 -14.57
C GLN A 425 -2.91 -23.16 -16.06
N LEU A 426 -1.93 -23.04 -16.97
CA LEU A 426 -2.16 -23.02 -18.43
C LEU A 426 -2.77 -24.33 -18.95
N GLY A 427 -2.54 -25.45 -18.24
CA GLY A 427 -2.90 -26.79 -18.69
C GLY A 427 -4.36 -27.22 -18.47
N THR A 428 -5.15 -26.47 -17.70
CA THR A 428 -6.54 -26.85 -17.32
C THR A 428 -7.61 -26.11 -18.10
N ARG A 429 -7.25 -25.45 -19.21
CA ARG A 429 -8.11 -24.45 -19.85
C ARG A 429 -8.67 -24.82 -21.20
N ASP A 430 -9.93 -24.41 -21.41
CA ASP A 430 -10.54 -24.33 -22.74
C ASP A 430 -9.92 -23.17 -23.53
N LYS A 431 -9.74 -23.38 -24.85
CA LYS A 431 -8.99 -22.48 -25.76
C LYS A 431 -9.57 -21.06 -25.90
N ASP A 432 -10.77 -20.81 -25.39
CA ASP A 432 -11.52 -19.55 -25.59
C ASP A 432 -11.53 -18.63 -24.34
N GLU A 433 -10.89 -19.00 -23.23
CA GLU A 433 -10.90 -18.19 -22.01
C GLU A 433 -9.64 -17.32 -21.86
N ALA A 434 -9.81 -15.98 -21.83
CA ALA A 434 -8.70 -15.04 -21.67
C ALA A 434 -8.02 -15.18 -20.29
N TYR A 435 -6.70 -15.34 -20.27
CA TYR A 435 -5.92 -15.39 -19.02
C TYR A 435 -5.64 -13.99 -18.49
N PRO A 436 -6.05 -13.66 -17.25
CA PRO A 436 -5.71 -12.37 -16.67
C PRO A 436 -4.27 -12.37 -16.15
N LEU A 437 -3.30 -12.73 -17.00
CA LEU A 437 -1.87 -12.76 -16.65
C LEU A 437 -1.39 -11.41 -16.12
N GLY A 438 -1.94 -10.30 -16.64
CA GLY A 438 -1.66 -8.97 -16.12
C GLY A 438 -2.08 -8.78 -14.66
N GLN A 439 -3.17 -9.40 -14.22
CA GLN A 439 -3.60 -9.36 -12.83
C GLN A 439 -2.75 -10.28 -11.95
N GLU A 440 -2.39 -11.45 -12.43
CA GLU A 440 -1.49 -12.34 -11.69
C GLU A 440 -0.09 -11.76 -11.53
N LEU A 441 0.45 -11.12 -12.57
CA LEU A 441 1.70 -10.38 -12.49
C LEU A 441 1.61 -9.24 -11.48
N TYR A 442 0.47 -8.55 -11.43
CA TYR A 442 0.24 -7.51 -10.42
C TYR A 442 0.23 -8.09 -9.00
N LEU A 443 -0.51 -9.18 -8.77
CA LEU A 443 -0.54 -9.86 -7.47
C LEU A 443 0.84 -10.40 -7.10
N TYR A 444 1.60 -10.93 -8.06
CA TYR A 444 2.96 -11.41 -7.88
C TYR A 444 3.91 -10.29 -7.40
N ILE A 445 3.93 -9.14 -8.07
CA ILE A 445 4.77 -8.02 -7.62
C ILE A 445 4.31 -7.43 -6.28
N VAL A 446 3.01 -7.48 -5.99
CA VAL A 446 2.47 -7.00 -4.70
C VAL A 446 2.89 -7.92 -3.57
N ALA A 447 2.71 -9.23 -3.74
CA ALA A 447 2.99 -10.23 -2.72
C ALA A 447 4.49 -10.49 -2.57
N GLU A 448 5.15 -10.92 -3.64
CA GLU A 448 6.56 -11.34 -3.63
C GLU A 448 7.50 -10.12 -3.70
N GLY A 449 7.14 -9.08 -4.46
CA GLY A 449 7.86 -7.80 -4.46
C GLY A 449 7.57 -6.94 -3.21
N ARG A 450 6.66 -7.39 -2.33
CA ARG A 450 6.30 -6.78 -1.04
C ARG A 450 5.90 -5.31 -1.15
N LEU A 451 5.24 -4.92 -2.25
CA LEU A 451 4.91 -3.52 -2.54
C LEU A 451 4.07 -2.86 -1.45
N TYR A 452 3.18 -3.60 -0.79
CA TYR A 452 2.41 -3.08 0.36
C TYR A 452 3.31 -2.51 1.48
N LYS A 453 4.55 -3.01 1.60
CA LYS A 453 5.54 -2.57 2.60
C LYS A 453 6.62 -1.66 2.01
N THR A 454 7.00 -1.89 0.76
CA THR A 454 8.17 -1.25 0.13
C THR A 454 7.80 -0.03 -0.70
N TYR A 455 6.53 0.14 -1.07
CA TYR A 455 6.05 1.31 -1.81
C TYR A 455 6.37 2.64 -1.10
N PRO A 456 6.23 2.79 0.23
CA PRO A 456 6.69 4.00 0.92
C PRO A 456 8.18 4.28 0.71
N ASP A 457 9.03 3.26 0.71
CA ASP A 457 10.48 3.43 0.49
C ASP A 457 10.79 3.80 -0.96
N PHE A 458 10.03 3.27 -1.92
CA PHE A 458 10.08 3.69 -3.32
C PHE A 458 9.75 5.18 -3.48
N VAL A 459 8.65 5.64 -2.87
CA VAL A 459 8.26 7.06 -2.89
C VAL A 459 9.34 7.92 -2.26
N ARG A 460 9.93 7.49 -1.15
CA ARG A 460 11.07 8.18 -0.52
C ARG A 460 12.24 8.34 -1.49
N GLU A 461 12.62 7.28 -2.19
CA GLU A 461 13.72 7.28 -3.16
C GLU A 461 13.43 8.26 -4.30
N VAL A 462 12.21 8.23 -4.86
CA VAL A 462 11.80 9.18 -5.91
C VAL A 462 11.88 10.62 -5.41
N VAL A 463 11.26 10.96 -4.29
CA VAL A 463 11.25 12.35 -3.79
C VAL A 463 12.65 12.85 -3.45
N ALA A 464 13.52 11.98 -2.92
CA ALA A 464 14.90 12.34 -2.61
C ALA A 464 15.70 12.78 -3.85
N HIS A 465 15.33 12.32 -5.04
CA HIS A 465 16.05 12.61 -6.27
C HIS A 465 15.43 13.71 -7.12
N VAL A 466 14.10 13.89 -7.10
CA VAL A 466 13.42 14.76 -8.07
C VAL A 466 13.26 16.21 -7.59
N VAL A 467 13.35 16.42 -6.26
CA VAL A 467 13.36 17.73 -5.60
C VAL A 467 14.68 18.46 -5.91
N PRO A 468 14.70 19.80 -6.15
CA PRO A 468 13.70 20.82 -5.80
C PRO A 468 12.84 21.34 -6.94
N LYS A 469 12.93 20.80 -8.16
CA LYS A 469 12.27 21.40 -9.34
C LYS A 469 10.79 21.01 -9.39
N PRO A 470 9.84 21.93 -9.12
CA PRO A 470 8.42 21.66 -9.34
C PRO A 470 8.14 21.48 -10.82
N GLY A 471 7.47 20.38 -11.15
CA GLY A 471 6.93 20.13 -12.48
C GLY A 471 5.41 19.99 -12.42
N ALA A 472 4.80 19.66 -13.56
CA ALA A 472 3.36 19.44 -13.68
C ALA A 472 2.84 18.23 -12.88
N TRP A 473 3.73 17.49 -12.21
CA TRP A 473 3.46 16.38 -11.30
C TRP A 473 3.11 16.79 -9.86
N VAL A 474 3.18 18.09 -9.56
CA VAL A 474 2.71 18.65 -8.28
C VAL A 474 1.19 18.83 -8.36
N GLN A 475 0.45 18.13 -7.48
CA GLN A 475 -1.01 18.17 -7.42
C GLN A 475 -1.53 19.51 -6.87
N GLY A 476 -0.83 20.12 -5.93
CA GLY A 476 -1.25 21.38 -5.35
C GLY A 476 -0.22 21.94 -4.37
N GLY A 477 -0.54 23.08 -3.79
CA GLY A 477 0.36 23.69 -2.83
C GLY A 477 0.00 25.09 -2.40
N ILE A 478 0.93 25.66 -1.64
CA ILE A 478 0.83 26.98 -1.04
C ILE A 478 2.05 27.78 -1.47
N VAL A 479 1.82 28.99 -1.94
CA VAL A 479 2.84 30.01 -2.10
C VAL A 479 2.54 31.13 -1.11
N ASP A 480 3.39 31.28 -0.09
CA ASP A 480 3.21 32.28 0.97
C ASP A 480 4.11 33.50 0.73
N ALA A 481 3.56 34.68 0.97
CA ALA A 481 4.23 35.98 0.94
C ALA A 481 3.86 36.78 2.20
N ASP A 482 4.39 37.99 2.38
CA ASP A 482 4.08 38.80 3.57
C ASP A 482 2.62 39.27 3.59
N ASP A 483 2.07 39.66 2.45
CA ASP A 483 0.73 40.26 2.29
C ASP A 483 -0.33 39.30 1.76
N GLU A 484 0.05 38.25 1.03
CA GLU A 484 -0.87 37.25 0.49
C GLU A 484 -0.40 35.80 0.69
N THR A 485 -1.35 34.87 0.67
CA THR A 485 -1.11 33.43 0.61
C THR A 485 -1.90 32.86 -0.56
N ARG A 486 -1.22 32.28 -1.54
CA ARG A 486 -1.83 31.71 -2.74
C ARG A 486 -1.88 30.19 -2.65
N LEU A 487 -3.07 29.64 -2.71
CA LEU A 487 -3.33 28.21 -2.78
C LEU A 487 -3.55 27.84 -4.24
N PHE A 488 -2.98 26.72 -4.68
CA PHE A 488 -3.30 26.15 -5.99
C PHE A 488 -3.54 24.65 -5.87
N MET A 489 -4.43 24.13 -6.71
CA MET A 489 -4.72 22.70 -6.83
C MET A 489 -5.02 22.40 -8.30
N ARG A 490 -4.39 21.38 -8.85
CA ARG A 490 -4.69 20.85 -10.17
C ARG A 490 -5.86 19.87 -10.10
N ALA A 491 -6.56 19.68 -11.21
CA ALA A 491 -7.58 18.64 -11.28
C ALA A 491 -6.96 17.25 -10.99
N GLU A 492 -7.72 16.38 -10.32
CA GLU A 492 -7.25 15.04 -9.96
C GLU A 492 -7.13 14.09 -11.17
N GLN A 493 -7.84 14.44 -12.24
CA GLN A 493 -7.83 13.74 -13.53
C GLN A 493 -6.40 13.64 -14.07
N PRO A 494 -5.88 12.42 -14.28
CA PRO A 494 -4.53 12.24 -14.81
C PRO A 494 -4.34 12.97 -16.14
N GLY A 495 -3.25 13.72 -16.27
CA GLY A 495 -2.92 14.48 -17.47
C GLY A 495 -3.55 15.87 -17.57
N SER A 496 -4.47 16.24 -16.66
CA SER A 496 -5.00 17.60 -16.64
C SER A 496 -3.92 18.61 -16.26
N GLN A 497 -3.90 19.73 -16.99
CA GLN A 497 -3.10 20.91 -16.63
C GLN A 497 -3.96 22.03 -16.04
N GLU A 498 -5.25 21.79 -15.85
CA GLU A 498 -6.16 22.76 -15.25
C GLU A 498 -5.77 22.96 -13.79
N GLU A 499 -5.50 24.22 -13.43
CA GLU A 499 -5.07 24.64 -12.11
C GLU A 499 -6.07 25.64 -11.54
N GLN A 500 -6.71 25.26 -10.43
CA GLN A 500 -7.55 26.15 -9.65
C GLN A 500 -6.67 26.89 -8.65
N THR A 501 -6.73 28.21 -8.67
CA THR A 501 -5.96 29.07 -7.77
C THR A 501 -6.90 29.89 -6.89
N ARG A 502 -6.58 30.01 -5.60
CA ARG A 502 -7.26 30.89 -4.65
C ARG A 502 -6.22 31.73 -3.92
N THR A 503 -6.35 33.05 -4.00
CA THR A 503 -5.50 33.99 -3.25
C THR A 503 -6.22 34.44 -1.98
N LEU A 504 -5.53 34.37 -0.85
CA LEU A 504 -6.00 34.79 0.46
C LEU A 504 -5.22 36.01 0.91
N THR A 505 -5.92 37.09 1.26
CA THR A 505 -5.34 38.32 1.80
C THR A 505 -5.75 38.58 3.25
N ASP A 506 -6.87 38.00 3.70
CA ASP A 506 -7.33 38.13 5.09
C ASP A 506 -6.40 37.39 6.08
N PRO A 507 -5.85 38.06 7.11
CA PRO A 507 -4.94 37.43 8.06
C PRO A 507 -5.51 36.22 8.81
N GLN A 508 -6.82 36.16 9.07
CA GLN A 508 -7.40 34.99 9.76
C GLN A 508 -7.44 33.77 8.84
N GLU A 509 -7.88 33.94 7.59
CA GLU A 509 -7.87 32.86 6.60
C GLU A 509 -6.44 32.38 6.27
N ARG A 510 -5.48 33.30 6.17
CA ARG A 510 -4.07 32.97 5.86
C ARG A 510 -3.39 32.11 6.94
N LEU A 511 -3.71 32.35 8.22
CA LEU A 511 -3.18 31.61 9.37
C LEU A 511 -3.99 30.35 9.72
N GLY A 512 -5.14 30.18 9.08
CA GLY A 512 -6.02 29.03 9.26
C GLY A 512 -5.48 27.74 8.63
N PRO A 513 -6.19 26.61 8.81
CA PRO A 513 -5.87 25.36 8.14
C PRO A 513 -6.19 25.42 6.65
N HIS A 514 -5.17 25.23 5.82
CA HIS A 514 -5.32 25.07 4.37
C HIS A 514 -5.54 23.59 4.07
N LEU A 515 -6.74 23.24 3.58
CA LEU A 515 -7.17 21.87 3.36
C LEU A 515 -7.06 21.48 1.89
N PHE A 516 -6.42 20.33 1.63
CA PHE A 516 -6.37 19.66 0.35
C PHE A 516 -6.98 18.27 0.50
N ARG A 517 -8.00 17.98 -0.30
CA ARG A 517 -8.64 16.67 -0.36
C ARG A 517 -8.28 16.03 -1.69
N VAL A 518 -7.95 14.75 -1.65
CA VAL A 518 -7.55 13.99 -2.83
C VAL A 518 -7.81 12.51 -2.63
N THR A 519 -8.26 11.83 -3.68
CA THR A 519 -8.41 10.37 -3.69
C THR A 519 -7.21 9.74 -4.41
N LEU A 520 -6.53 8.82 -3.73
CA LEU A 520 -5.37 8.10 -4.26
C LEU A 520 -5.76 6.66 -4.58
N GLY A 521 -5.59 6.25 -5.83
CA GLY A 521 -5.75 4.86 -6.25
C GLY A 521 -4.67 3.93 -5.68
N PRO A 522 -4.74 2.62 -5.94
CA PRO A 522 -3.84 1.66 -5.31
C PRO A 522 -2.39 1.87 -5.76
N LEU A 523 -1.45 1.87 -4.82
CA LEU A 523 -0.03 2.12 -5.06
C LEU A 523 0.23 3.37 -5.92
N THR A 524 -0.44 4.48 -5.58
CA THR A 524 -0.25 5.80 -6.19
C THR A 524 0.25 6.85 -5.20
N THR A 525 0.79 7.96 -5.71
CA THR A 525 1.36 9.06 -4.93
C THR A 525 0.99 10.41 -5.55
N ARG A 526 0.72 11.40 -4.70
CA ARG A 526 0.48 12.80 -5.06
C ARG A 526 1.44 13.72 -4.32
N PHE A 527 1.88 14.78 -4.98
CA PHE A 527 2.87 15.69 -4.41
C PHE A 527 2.27 17.05 -4.15
N PHE A 528 2.57 17.60 -2.97
CA PHE A 528 2.19 18.94 -2.57
C PHE A 528 3.41 19.76 -2.21
N THR A 529 3.31 21.08 -2.40
CA THR A 529 4.42 21.99 -2.09
C THR A 529 3.96 23.15 -1.20
N LEU A 530 4.86 23.63 -0.35
CA LEU A 530 4.75 24.93 0.29
C LEU A 530 6.03 25.68 -0.06
N ARG A 531 5.91 26.88 -0.61
CA ARG A 531 7.05 27.68 -1.05
C ARG A 531 6.83 29.14 -0.67
N LEU A 532 7.92 29.88 -0.52
CA LEU A 532 7.86 31.33 -0.40
C LEU A 532 7.86 31.98 -1.78
N ALA A 533 7.11 33.08 -1.93
CA ALA A 533 7.14 33.91 -3.13
C ALA A 533 8.45 34.71 -3.24
N GLY A 534 9.09 35.02 -2.11
CA GLY A 534 10.37 35.72 -2.01
C GLY A 534 11.37 34.99 -1.11
N ASP A 535 12.51 35.64 -0.85
CA ASP A 535 13.64 35.01 -0.14
C ASP A 535 13.50 35.02 1.38
N ALA A 536 12.65 35.90 1.91
CA ALA A 536 12.41 36.05 3.35
C ALA A 536 10.96 36.45 3.62
N LEU A 537 10.49 36.15 4.84
CA LEU A 537 9.24 36.65 5.41
C LEU A 537 9.57 37.54 6.61
N ASP A 538 8.84 38.63 6.79
CA ASP A 538 8.99 39.54 7.93
C ASP A 538 8.68 38.84 9.27
N ASP A 539 7.68 37.95 9.27
CA ASP A 539 7.27 37.13 10.42
C ASP A 539 7.17 35.65 10.03
N PRO A 540 8.27 34.87 10.17
CA PRO A 540 8.35 33.50 9.69
C PRO A 540 7.41 32.56 10.47
N PRO A 541 6.42 31.92 9.82
CA PRO A 541 5.53 30.98 10.50
C PRO A 541 6.20 29.63 10.76
N ASN A 542 5.73 28.94 11.78
CA ASN A 542 5.90 27.49 11.91
C ASN A 542 4.87 26.79 11.03
N VAL A 543 5.24 25.68 10.42
CA VAL A 543 4.36 24.88 9.56
C VAL A 543 3.91 23.66 10.34
N GLU A 544 2.61 23.53 10.58
CA GLU A 544 2.01 22.33 11.12
C GLU A 544 1.29 21.57 10.02
N ILE A 545 1.60 20.29 9.89
CA ILE A 545 1.04 19.37 8.90
C ILE A 545 0.21 18.35 9.66
N LYS A 546 -1.03 18.17 9.24
CA LYS A 546 -1.90 17.07 9.68
C LYS A 546 -2.38 16.31 8.47
N LEU A 547 -2.43 15.00 8.61
CA LEU A 547 -2.89 14.13 7.55
C LEU A 547 -3.89 13.13 8.10
N LYS A 548 -5.00 12.98 7.38
CA LYS A 548 -5.97 11.92 7.62
C LYS A 548 -6.15 11.06 6.38
N GLU A 549 -6.38 9.79 6.61
CA GLU A 549 -6.83 8.79 5.64
C GLU A 549 -8.18 8.26 6.12
N ASN A 550 -9.22 8.34 5.29
CA ASN A 550 -10.58 7.92 5.65
C ASN A 550 -11.00 8.46 7.04
N GLU A 551 -10.76 9.76 7.27
CA GLU A 551 -11.00 10.49 8.52
C GLU A 551 -10.11 10.13 9.73
N ALA A 552 -9.28 9.10 9.64
CA ALA A 552 -8.35 8.69 10.69
C ALA A 552 -6.95 9.30 10.49
N PRO A 553 -6.23 9.74 11.55
CA PRO A 553 -4.86 10.23 11.40
C PRO A 553 -3.93 9.15 10.84
N THR A 554 -3.03 9.52 9.93
CA THR A 554 -2.11 8.57 9.25
C THR A 554 -0.70 9.15 9.12
N ASP A 555 0.28 8.29 8.83
CA ASP A 555 1.68 8.67 8.61
C ASP A 555 2.13 8.54 7.13
N HIS A 556 1.17 8.37 6.21
CA HIS A 556 1.38 8.08 4.79
C HIS A 556 1.87 9.27 3.95
N ALA A 557 2.90 9.98 4.44
CA ALA A 557 3.57 11.04 3.69
C ALA A 557 5.07 11.13 3.97
N TRP A 558 5.83 11.51 2.95
CA TRP A 558 7.23 11.93 3.06
C TRP A 558 7.37 13.44 2.96
N LEU A 559 8.20 14.02 3.82
CA LEU A 559 8.43 15.46 3.93
C LEU A 559 9.88 15.78 3.58
N VAL A 560 10.11 16.68 2.62
CA VAL A 560 11.44 17.21 2.28
C VAL A 560 11.44 18.72 2.43
N THR A 561 12.34 19.24 3.26
CA THR A 561 12.52 20.68 3.44
C THR A 561 13.63 21.16 2.51
N LEU A 562 13.39 22.27 1.81
CA LEU A 562 14.38 22.96 1.02
C LEU A 562 15.05 24.01 1.90
N PRO A 563 16.35 23.88 2.20
CA PRO A 563 17.02 24.79 3.11
C PRO A 563 16.99 26.23 2.55
N ALA A 564 16.96 27.21 3.45
CA ALA A 564 17.04 28.61 3.07
C ALA A 564 18.46 28.94 2.58
N GLY A 565 18.60 29.28 1.30
CA GLY A 565 19.88 29.61 0.64
C GLY A 565 20.32 28.61 -0.44
N GLU A 566 20.87 29.12 -1.54
CA GLU A 566 21.15 28.35 -2.78
C GLU A 566 22.23 27.26 -2.64
N SER A 567 23.00 27.23 -1.55
CA SER A 567 24.18 26.34 -1.38
C SER A 567 24.02 25.25 -0.32
N ALA A 568 22.84 25.11 0.29
CA ALA A 568 22.63 24.13 1.36
C ALA A 568 22.15 22.78 0.80
N GLN A 569 22.79 21.69 1.25
CA GLN A 569 22.43 20.34 0.86
C GLN A 569 20.99 20.00 1.33
N ILE A 570 20.17 19.51 0.41
CA ILE A 570 18.79 19.12 0.71
C ILE A 570 18.80 17.93 1.70
N PRO A 571 18.16 18.05 2.88
CA PRO A 571 18.05 16.96 3.84
C PRO A 571 17.29 15.76 3.27
N ALA A 572 17.62 14.56 3.76
CA ALA A 572 16.90 13.35 3.40
C ALA A 572 15.40 13.46 3.78
N PRO A 573 14.48 12.82 3.01
CA PRO A 573 13.06 12.85 3.33
C PRO A 573 12.75 12.26 4.70
N ARG A 574 11.88 12.94 5.43
CA ARG A 574 11.44 12.56 6.78
C ARG A 574 10.01 12.05 6.71
N LYS A 575 9.70 10.95 7.40
CA LYS A 575 8.34 10.42 7.44
C LYS A 575 7.45 11.37 8.25
N HIS A 576 6.22 11.57 7.79
CA HIS A 576 5.18 12.22 8.59
C HIS A 576 4.89 11.40 9.86
N ARG A 577 4.28 12.03 10.87
CA ARG A 577 3.87 11.37 12.11
C ARG A 577 2.35 11.38 12.21
N THR A 578 1.75 10.29 12.63
CA THR A 578 0.30 10.13 12.84
C THR A 578 -0.32 11.24 13.72
N GLY A 579 0.44 11.79 14.68
CA GLY A 579 0.01 12.90 15.53
C GLY A 579 0.16 14.30 14.91
N GLY A 580 0.60 14.40 13.66
CA GLY A 580 1.00 15.64 13.01
C GLY A 580 2.50 15.89 13.05
N THR A 581 3.01 16.66 12.09
CA THR A 581 4.41 17.11 12.05
C THR A 581 4.44 18.63 12.14
N THR A 582 5.24 19.17 13.07
CA THR A 582 5.53 20.61 13.12
C THR A 582 6.95 20.86 12.65
N LEU A 583 7.11 21.81 11.73
CA LEU A 583 8.38 22.30 11.23
C LEU A 583 8.52 23.77 11.65
N GLU A 584 9.66 24.12 12.21
CA GLU A 584 9.88 25.45 12.78
C GLU A 584 10.57 26.37 11.78
N GLU A 585 10.22 27.66 11.84
CA GLU A 585 10.93 28.75 11.17
C GLU A 585 11.00 28.66 9.62
N LEU A 586 9.84 28.59 8.95
CA LEU A 586 9.74 28.78 7.49
C LEU A 586 10.32 30.15 7.10
N GLY A 587 11.24 30.18 6.14
CA GLY A 587 11.97 31.37 5.69
C GLY A 587 13.32 31.60 6.39
N LYS A 588 13.57 30.96 7.54
CA LYS A 588 14.89 30.98 8.21
C LYS A 588 15.61 29.65 8.08
N GLN A 589 14.95 28.54 8.40
CA GLN A 589 15.54 27.20 8.32
C GLN A 589 15.31 26.57 6.94
N PHE A 590 14.12 26.79 6.36
CA PHE A 590 13.77 26.24 5.05
C PHE A 590 12.90 27.24 4.27
N SER A 591 13.12 27.36 2.96
CA SER A 591 12.38 28.24 2.05
C SER A 591 11.27 27.51 1.30
N GLY A 592 11.26 26.18 1.37
CA GLY A 592 10.22 25.36 0.76
C GLY A 592 10.08 24.00 1.42
N LEU A 593 8.95 23.37 1.18
CA LEU A 593 8.60 22.07 1.70
C LEU A 593 7.89 21.30 0.58
N TRP A 594 8.26 20.03 0.48
CA TRP A 594 7.66 19.05 -0.40
C TRP A 594 7.03 17.94 0.43
N ILE A 595 5.83 17.54 0.03
CA ILE A 595 5.02 16.53 0.70
C ILE A 595 4.64 15.49 -0.34
N GLY A 596 5.21 14.29 -0.26
CA GLY A 596 4.83 13.14 -1.08
C GLY A 596 3.82 12.28 -0.32
N LEU A 597 2.54 12.46 -0.64
CA LEU A 597 1.43 11.72 -0.06
C LEU A 597 1.21 10.43 -0.85
N PHE A 598 1.13 9.27 -0.20
CA PHE A 598 1.10 7.99 -0.90
C PHE A 598 0.01 7.06 -0.38
N ASN A 599 -0.53 6.22 -1.26
CA ASN A 599 -1.38 5.09 -0.90
C ASN A 599 -0.58 3.79 -1.03
N ALA A 600 -0.31 3.13 0.10
CA ALA A 600 0.39 1.83 0.12
C ALA A 600 -0.55 0.62 -0.04
N ASP A 601 -1.87 0.84 -0.08
CA ASP A 601 -2.86 -0.22 -0.32
C ASP A 601 -2.78 -0.69 -1.79
N PRO A 602 -2.64 -2.01 -2.04
CA PRO A 602 -2.56 -2.55 -3.40
C PRO A 602 -3.91 -2.78 -4.07
N SER A 603 -5.03 -2.58 -3.37
CA SER A 603 -6.35 -2.98 -3.85
C SER A 603 -7.37 -1.84 -3.85
N HIS A 604 -7.30 -0.95 -2.86
CA HIS A 604 -8.34 0.04 -2.61
C HIS A 604 -7.87 1.48 -2.81
N ASP A 605 -8.78 2.28 -3.35
CA ASP A 605 -8.67 3.73 -3.32
C ASP A 605 -8.77 4.22 -1.88
N ARG A 606 -8.03 5.29 -1.55
CA ARG A 606 -7.99 5.89 -0.22
C ARG A 606 -8.19 7.39 -0.32
N ASP A 607 -9.05 7.92 0.54
CA ASP A 607 -9.34 9.34 0.61
C ASP A 607 -8.45 10.02 1.65
N TYR A 608 -7.74 11.05 1.23
CA TYR A 608 -6.84 11.79 2.09
C TYR A 608 -7.29 13.24 2.29
N GLU A 609 -7.17 13.71 3.52
CA GLU A 609 -7.31 15.12 3.90
C GLU A 609 -5.97 15.62 4.45
N LEU A 610 -5.25 16.40 3.64
CA LEU A 610 -4.02 17.08 4.01
C LEU A 610 -4.35 18.48 4.51
N SER A 611 -3.94 18.79 5.73
CA SER A 611 -4.05 20.13 6.31
C SER A 611 -2.66 20.72 6.55
N ILE A 612 -2.40 21.89 5.97
CA ILE A 612 -1.18 22.67 6.20
C ILE A 612 -1.59 23.96 6.92
N ILE A 613 -1.04 24.19 8.12
CA ILE A 613 -1.35 25.34 8.97
C ILE A 613 -0.09 26.18 9.14
N LEU A 614 -0.20 27.49 8.88
CA LEU A 614 0.88 28.45 9.07
C LEU A 614 0.70 29.16 10.42
N ARG A 615 1.44 28.72 11.44
CA ARG A 615 1.37 29.29 12.79
C ARG A 615 2.43 30.36 13.01
N ARG A 616 2.02 31.63 13.05
CA ARG A 616 2.91 32.73 13.45
C ARG A 616 2.97 32.85 14.98
N LYS A 617 4.16 33.10 15.52
CA LYS A 617 4.34 33.34 16.95
C LYS A 617 3.78 34.74 17.22
N ARG A 618 2.74 34.88 18.05
CA ARG A 618 2.22 36.21 18.42
C ARG A 618 3.39 37.11 18.82
N ALA A 619 3.60 38.20 18.09
CA ALA A 619 4.49 39.25 18.53
C ALA A 619 4.08 39.62 19.96
N THR A 620 4.99 39.42 20.91
CA THR A 620 4.94 40.14 22.18
C THR A 620 4.98 41.61 21.81
N VAL A 621 3.80 42.22 21.69
CA VAL A 621 3.66 43.67 21.69
C VAL A 621 4.37 44.13 22.94
N GLY A 622 5.51 44.79 22.77
CA GLY A 622 6.21 45.47 23.84
C GLY A 622 5.25 46.48 24.43
N GLY A 623 4.63 46.13 25.56
CA GLY A 623 4.05 47.12 26.44
C GLY A 623 5.18 48.07 26.87
N PRO A 624 4.93 49.39 26.92
CA PRO A 624 5.95 50.34 27.31
C PRO A 624 6.48 49.96 28.69
N ASP A 625 7.80 50.09 28.83
CA ASP A 625 8.60 49.79 30.01
C ASP A 625 8.08 50.57 31.23
N ILE A 626 7.08 50.02 31.93
CA ILE A 626 6.66 50.52 33.24
C ILE A 626 7.62 49.93 34.25
N LYS A 627 8.69 50.68 34.49
CA LYS A 627 9.63 50.50 35.60
C LYS A 627 8.83 50.33 36.91
N PRO A 628 8.96 49.21 37.64
CA PRO A 628 8.28 49.05 38.91
C PRO A 628 8.86 50.04 39.93
N PRO A 629 8.02 50.63 40.82
CA PRO A 629 8.50 51.57 41.83
C PRO A 629 9.40 50.83 42.84
N PRO A 630 10.43 51.50 43.41
CA PRO A 630 11.32 50.87 44.36
C PRO A 630 10.54 50.52 45.64
N GLY A 631 10.43 49.21 45.91
CA GLY A 631 9.90 48.70 47.17
C GLY A 631 10.85 48.98 48.34
N PRO A 632 10.32 49.15 49.56
CA PRO A 632 11.07 49.68 50.69
C PRO A 632 12.14 48.70 51.19
N GLU A 633 13.32 49.25 51.47
CA GLU A 633 14.47 48.57 52.06
C GLU A 633 14.10 47.80 53.33
N ARG A 634 14.33 46.48 53.32
CA ARG A 634 14.29 45.67 54.54
C ARG A 634 15.65 45.74 55.24
N PHE A 635 15.70 46.64 56.22
CA PHE A 635 16.70 46.71 57.28
C PHE A 635 16.90 45.33 57.94
N PHE A 636 18.11 44.79 57.85
CA PHE A 636 18.56 43.67 58.69
C PHE A 636 19.09 44.22 60.02
N GLY A 637 18.31 44.07 61.09
CA GLY A 637 18.79 44.23 62.46
C GLY A 637 19.32 42.91 63.01
N LYS A 638 20.63 42.83 63.26
CA LYS A 638 21.24 41.85 64.19
C LYS A 638 21.21 42.43 65.60
N LYS A 639 21.01 41.53 66.58
CA LYS A 639 20.94 41.75 68.03
C LYS A 639 21.99 42.72 68.61
N ALA A 640 21.53 43.53 69.56
CA ALA A 640 22.07 43.60 70.93
C ALA A 640 20.88 43.59 71.89
#